data_AF-A0A371GFA3-F1
#
_entry.id   AF-A0A371GFA3-F1
#
_cell.length_a   1.000
_cell.length_b   1.000
_cell.length_c   1.000
_cell.angle_alpha   90.00
_cell.angle_beta   90.00
_cell.angle_gamma   90.00
#
_symmetry.space_group_name_H-M   'P 1'
#
loop_
_entity.id
_entity.type
_entity.pdbx_description
1 polymer ?
#
loop_
_entity_poly.entity_id
_entity_poly.type
_entity_poly.pdbx_seq_one_letter_code
_entity_poly.pdbx_strand_id
1 'polypeptide(L)'
;MPMAFNNLYILTLCVSVVLSFLAPISIADSDHAVIPPETICYSTLNPSYCKFVLANQNGSVYDYCRISVRKSLSQSRKLLNTIYSYLQNPSSLSQSTIRALEDCQFLAELNFEYLSNTHDTVDKASDVLPTSQADDVHTLLSAVLTNQQTCLDGLQTSASDPRVKNDLSSPLSDDTKLHSVSLYLFTKAWVPEKKNSTSWQHQGGMQNDRLRLKMLNKARAIYDSARGNGRKLLQTMDDNESVVVSDIVVVSKDGSGNFTTINDAIAAAPNNTAATDGYFIIFITEGIYQEYVSIAKNKKFLMLIGDGINRTIITGDHNVVDGFTTFNSATFAVVGQGFVAMNITFRNSAGASKHQAVAFYRECDIYGTVDFIFGNAAVVLQNCNMYPRLPMSGQFNAITAQGRTDPNQNTGISIQNATIKAAQDLAPMVGTVETFLGRPWKEYSRTVYMQSFMDDLIAPGGWHEWNGNFALNTLYYAEYDNMGPGSNTANRVKWPGYHVIDATDAANFTVSNFLDGDDWVPPTSLCYSLSVLLILLPLIASADTVPNATTPVSPGTACKSTPDPSYCKSVLPPQNGNVYDYGRFSVKKSLSQANKFLNLVDKYLQRRSSLSATAIRALQDCRTLGELNFDFLSSSFQTVNKTTRLLPSFQADDIQTLLSAILTNQQTCLDGLKDTASAWSVRNGLTVPLSNDTKLYSVSLALFTKGWVPKKVNAVHPTKKQLGFRNGRLPLKMSSRTRAIYESVSRRKLLQTSVGSDVVVRDIVTVSQDGSGNFTTINDAIAAAPNKSVSTDGYFLIYVTAGVYDEIVSIDKKKTYLMLIGDGINKTIITGNRSVVDGWTTFSSATLAVVGQGFVGVNITVRNTAGAAKHQAVAVRNGADLSTFYSCSFEGYQDTLYVHSLRQFYSECDIYGTVDFIFGNAKVVFQSCNMYPRLPMSGQFNAITAQGRTDPNQDTGISIHNCTIRAADDLAASPGAASTYLGRPWKEYSRTVYMQTFMDSLIDAAGWREWDGDFALSTLYYAEFNNSGSGSSTANRVTWPGYHVINATDAVNFTVSNFLLGDDWLPQTGVTYTDNLI
;
A
#
# COMPACT_ATOMS: atom_id res chain seq x y z
N MET A 1 58.22 9.63 59.47
CA MET A 1 59.43 9.51 58.61
C MET A 1 58.96 9.35 57.18
N PRO A 2 59.60 10.02 56.20
CA PRO A 2 59.22 11.40 55.85
C PRO A 2 59.01 11.67 54.34
N MET A 3 58.42 12.86 54.08
CA MET A 3 58.75 13.85 53.03
C MET A 3 58.72 13.47 51.54
N ALA A 4 57.67 13.89 50.83
CA ALA A 4 57.43 15.23 50.26
C ALA A 4 58.51 15.92 49.37
N PHE A 5 57.96 16.57 48.32
CA PHE A 5 58.41 17.76 47.57
C PHE A 5 59.48 17.63 46.47
N ASN A 6 59.12 17.98 45.22
CA ASN A 6 59.20 19.40 44.84
C ASN A 6 58.50 19.80 43.52
N ASN A 7 57.81 20.94 43.63
CA ASN A 7 57.75 22.07 42.71
C ASN A 7 56.76 22.11 41.54
N LEU A 8 55.55 22.53 41.93
CA LEU A 8 54.73 23.55 41.27
C LEU A 8 55.49 24.89 41.22
N TYR A 9 56.08 25.26 40.08
CA TYR A 9 56.31 26.64 39.65
C TYR A 9 56.61 26.61 38.14
N ILE A 10 55.58 26.87 37.34
CA ILE A 10 55.55 27.65 36.09
C ILE A 10 54.14 27.44 35.52
N LEU A 11 53.19 28.11 36.17
CA LEU A 11 51.86 28.39 35.65
C LEU A 11 51.86 29.87 35.25
N THR A 12 52.65 30.25 34.26
CA THR A 12 52.57 31.52 33.49
C THR A 12 53.72 31.55 32.48
N LEU A 13 53.40 31.72 31.20
CA LEU A 13 54.27 31.65 29.99
C LEU A 13 54.49 30.27 29.36
N CYS A 14 53.44 29.73 28.73
CA CYS A 14 53.51 29.15 27.37
C CYS A 14 52.11 29.18 26.72
N VAL A 15 51.49 30.36 26.81
CA VAL A 15 50.39 30.78 25.93
C VAL A 15 51.07 31.49 24.76
N SER A 16 51.49 30.73 23.75
CA SER A 16 51.78 31.13 22.36
C SER A 16 52.77 30.14 21.74
N VAL A 17 52.43 29.63 20.54
CA VAL A 17 53.25 28.73 19.69
C VAL A 17 53.24 27.24 20.07
N VAL A 18 52.09 26.55 19.87
CA VAL A 18 51.92 25.38 18.98
C VAL A 18 50.40 25.19 18.87
N LEU A 19 49.78 26.05 18.08
CA LEU A 19 48.37 25.97 17.65
C LEU A 19 48.41 26.13 16.13
N SER A 20 48.94 25.11 15.45
CA SER A 20 48.91 25.01 13.99
C SER A 20 49.13 23.55 13.62
N PHE A 21 48.18 22.99 12.87
CA PHE A 21 48.17 21.68 12.19
C PHE A 21 47.47 20.50 12.91
N LEU A 22 46.33 20.16 12.32
CA LEU A 22 45.55 18.92 12.37
C LEU A 22 44.56 18.75 13.54
N ALA A 23 43.52 19.59 13.53
CA ALA A 23 42.17 19.19 13.90
C ALA A 23 41.29 19.26 12.62
N PRO A 24 40.42 18.28 12.32
CA PRO A 24 39.39 18.46 11.31
C PRO A 24 38.40 19.48 11.86
N ILE A 25 38.36 20.67 11.27
CA ILE A 25 37.34 21.66 11.56
C ILE A 25 36.02 21.05 11.10
N SER A 26 35.14 20.74 12.05
CA SER A 26 33.73 20.45 11.80
C SER A 26 33.08 21.72 11.25
N ILE A 27 32.87 21.79 9.93
CA ILE A 27 32.18 22.91 9.26
C ILE A 27 30.67 22.74 9.43
N ALA A 28 30.18 22.80 10.68
CA ALA A 28 28.76 22.64 10.99
C ALA A 28 28.16 23.84 11.73
N ASP A 29 28.87 24.97 11.80
CA ASP A 29 28.40 26.15 12.55
C ASP A 29 28.60 27.48 11.81
N SER A 30 28.69 27.46 10.48
CA SER A 30 28.72 28.69 9.68
C SER A 30 28.21 28.47 8.25
N ASP A 31 26.89 28.30 8.09
CA ASP A 31 26.25 27.97 6.80
C ASP A 31 26.41 29.03 5.68
N HIS A 32 27.08 30.16 5.94
CA HIS A 32 27.39 31.18 4.94
C HIS A 32 28.83 31.71 4.99
N ALA A 33 29.76 30.98 5.64
CA ALA A 33 31.15 31.40 5.65
C ALA A 33 31.77 31.33 4.24
N VAL A 34 32.55 32.36 3.89
CA VAL A 34 33.38 32.36 2.68
C VAL A 34 34.53 31.39 2.90
N ILE A 35 34.61 30.33 2.09
CA ILE A 35 35.61 29.27 2.23
C ILE A 35 36.63 29.41 1.09
N PRO A 36 37.95 29.42 1.32
CA PRO A 36 38.92 29.43 0.22
C PRO A 36 38.79 28.18 -0.66
N PRO A 37 38.90 28.28 -2.00
CA PRO A 37 38.87 27.12 -2.90
C PRO A 37 39.84 26.00 -2.50
N GLU A 38 40.97 26.34 -1.89
CA GLU A 38 41.96 25.37 -1.41
C GLU A 38 41.39 24.40 -0.35
N THR A 39 40.48 24.90 0.49
CA THR A 39 39.92 24.14 1.60
C THR A 39 38.80 23.22 1.12
N ILE A 40 37.85 23.74 0.32
CA ILE A 40 36.71 22.95 -0.13
C ILE A 40 37.10 21.91 -1.18
N CYS A 41 38.10 22.20 -2.03
CA CYS A 41 38.53 21.30 -3.10
C CYS A 41 39.43 20.16 -2.63
N TYR A 42 39.97 20.20 -1.40
CA TYR A 42 40.97 19.23 -0.93
C TYR A 42 40.48 17.77 -1.00
N SER A 43 39.22 17.52 -0.61
CA SER A 43 38.65 16.18 -0.56
C SER A 43 37.90 15.77 -1.85
N THR A 44 38.00 16.56 -2.92
CA THR A 44 37.47 16.17 -4.23
C THR A 44 38.35 15.12 -4.88
N LEU A 45 37.81 14.30 -5.80
CA LEU A 45 38.62 13.39 -6.63
C LEU A 45 39.66 14.12 -7.49
N ASN A 46 39.40 15.40 -7.84
CA ASN A 46 40.26 16.20 -8.69
C ASN A 46 40.57 17.57 -8.06
N PRO A 47 41.37 17.64 -6.97
CA PRO A 47 41.59 18.88 -6.21
C PRO A 47 42.16 20.02 -7.06
N SER A 48 43.13 19.73 -7.92
CA SER A 48 43.76 20.72 -8.80
C SER A 48 42.77 21.29 -9.83
N TYR A 49 41.90 20.44 -10.37
CA TYR A 49 40.88 20.84 -11.34
C TYR A 49 39.75 21.64 -10.66
N CYS A 50 39.32 21.22 -9.46
CA CYS A 50 38.37 21.98 -8.64
C CYS A 50 38.88 23.39 -8.36
N LYS A 51 40.16 23.54 -7.97
CA LYS A 51 40.78 24.86 -7.76
C LYS A 51 40.80 25.71 -9.03
N PHE A 52 41.11 25.10 -10.18
CA PHE A 52 41.04 25.79 -11.46
C PHE A 52 39.61 26.26 -11.80
N VAL A 53 38.61 25.40 -11.57
CA VAL A 53 37.20 25.71 -11.79
C VAL A 53 36.72 26.83 -10.86
N LEU A 54 37.21 26.91 -9.64
CA LEU A 54 36.82 27.93 -8.65
C LEU A 54 37.78 29.12 -8.57
N ALA A 55 38.78 29.19 -9.44
CA ALA A 55 39.80 30.23 -9.42
C ALA A 55 39.18 31.64 -9.49
N ASN A 56 39.68 32.55 -8.66
CA ASN A 56 39.20 33.93 -8.53
C ASN A 56 37.73 34.08 -8.09
N GLN A 57 37.15 33.07 -7.43
CA GLN A 57 35.81 33.12 -6.85
C GLN A 57 35.88 33.06 -5.31
N ASN A 58 35.22 33.98 -4.63
CA ASN A 58 35.03 33.95 -3.17
C ASN A 58 33.56 33.68 -2.88
N GLY A 59 33.24 32.61 -2.17
CA GLY A 59 31.86 32.27 -1.83
C GLY A 59 31.75 31.15 -0.80
N SER A 60 30.50 30.85 -0.43
CA SER A 60 30.16 29.69 0.39
C SER A 60 30.17 28.40 -0.45
N VAL A 61 30.01 27.24 0.21
CA VAL A 61 29.87 25.94 -0.49
C VAL A 61 28.68 25.94 -1.47
N TYR A 62 27.59 26.66 -1.13
CA TYR A 62 26.42 26.84 -1.97
C TYR A 62 26.74 27.63 -3.25
N ASP A 63 27.53 28.71 -3.12
CA ASP A 63 27.95 29.53 -4.26
C ASP A 63 28.86 28.73 -5.20
N TYR A 64 29.81 27.98 -4.64
CA TYR A 64 30.70 27.14 -5.44
C TYR A 64 29.95 26.03 -6.16
N CYS A 65 28.96 25.42 -5.52
CA CYS A 65 28.12 24.44 -6.21
C CYS A 65 27.37 25.09 -7.38
N ARG A 66 26.70 26.23 -7.19
CA ARG A 66 26.01 26.97 -8.27
C ARG A 66 26.95 27.33 -9.42
N ILE A 67 28.14 27.83 -9.11
CA ILE A 67 29.17 28.16 -10.11
C ILE A 67 29.57 26.92 -10.91
N SER A 68 29.84 25.80 -10.22
CA SER A 68 30.25 24.56 -10.87
C SER A 68 29.15 23.99 -11.77
N VAL A 69 27.88 24.03 -11.34
CA VAL A 69 26.73 23.56 -12.13
C VAL A 69 26.52 24.43 -13.37
N ARG A 70 26.60 25.77 -13.24
CA ARG A 70 26.54 26.68 -14.40
C ARG A 70 27.68 26.43 -15.39
N LYS A 71 28.90 26.15 -14.91
CA LYS A 71 30.05 25.78 -15.75
C LYS A 71 29.82 24.43 -16.43
N SER A 72 29.31 23.44 -15.70
CA SER A 72 28.93 22.13 -16.24
C SER A 72 27.94 22.29 -17.40
N LEU A 73 26.88 23.08 -17.22
CA LEU A 73 25.87 23.33 -18.26
C LEU A 73 26.46 23.99 -19.51
N SER A 74 27.39 24.95 -19.33
CA SER A 74 28.08 25.62 -20.42
C SER A 74 28.98 24.67 -21.21
N GLN A 75 29.73 23.81 -20.52
CA GLN A 75 30.63 22.86 -21.17
C GLN A 75 29.88 21.74 -21.88
N SER A 76 28.82 21.16 -21.26
CA SER A 76 27.99 20.16 -21.93
C SER A 76 27.36 20.70 -23.22
N ARG A 77 27.00 22.00 -23.27
CA ARG A 77 26.55 22.64 -24.52
C ARG A 77 27.64 22.72 -25.59
N LYS A 78 28.88 23.01 -25.21
CA LYS A 78 30.01 23.04 -26.16
C LYS A 78 30.32 21.65 -26.70
N LEU A 79 30.37 20.65 -25.83
CA LEU A 79 30.57 19.25 -26.20
C LEU A 79 29.51 18.81 -27.23
N LEU A 80 28.24 19.12 -26.95
CA LEU A 80 27.13 18.81 -27.84
C LEU A 80 27.29 19.46 -29.22
N ASN A 81 27.71 20.73 -29.28
CA ASN A 81 27.99 21.42 -30.54
C ASN A 81 29.14 20.75 -31.32
N THR A 82 30.19 20.32 -30.63
CA THR A 82 31.30 19.59 -31.26
C THR A 82 30.83 18.26 -31.85
N ILE A 83 30.01 17.50 -31.11
CA ILE A 83 29.45 16.24 -31.60
C ILE A 83 28.56 16.49 -32.84
N TYR A 84 27.68 17.51 -32.80
CA TYR A 84 26.86 17.88 -33.96
C TYR A 84 27.70 18.23 -35.18
N SER A 85 28.83 18.91 -35.02
CA SER A 85 29.70 19.28 -36.14
C SER A 85 30.24 18.04 -36.88
N TYR A 86 30.53 16.97 -36.15
CA TYR A 86 30.96 15.70 -36.73
C TYR A 86 29.82 14.97 -37.44
N LEU A 87 28.62 14.97 -36.85
CA LEU A 87 27.44 14.29 -37.41
C LEU A 87 26.81 15.02 -38.62
N GLN A 88 27.11 16.30 -38.83
CA GLN A 88 26.66 17.05 -40.02
C GLN A 88 27.37 16.63 -41.31
N ASN A 89 28.58 16.04 -41.24
CA ASN A 89 29.33 15.56 -42.40
C ASN A 89 29.85 14.11 -42.21
N PRO A 90 28.93 13.12 -42.11
CA PRO A 90 29.28 11.76 -41.72
C PRO A 90 30.03 10.98 -42.80
N SER A 91 30.06 11.47 -44.05
CA SER A 91 30.65 10.78 -45.21
C SER A 91 32.15 10.48 -45.08
N SER A 92 32.84 11.12 -44.12
CA SER A 92 34.26 10.89 -43.83
C SER A 92 34.54 9.97 -42.64
N LEU A 93 33.49 9.47 -41.97
CA LEU A 93 33.58 8.68 -40.74
C LEU A 93 33.15 7.23 -41.00
N SER A 94 33.74 6.30 -40.26
CA SER A 94 33.31 4.90 -40.28
C SER A 94 31.96 4.73 -39.60
N GLN A 95 31.22 3.67 -39.95
CA GLN A 95 29.92 3.40 -39.35
C GLN A 95 29.99 3.20 -37.83
N SER A 96 31.07 2.59 -37.31
CA SER A 96 31.25 2.40 -35.87
C SER A 96 31.54 3.72 -35.15
N THR A 97 32.28 4.63 -35.77
CA THR A 97 32.51 5.98 -35.26
C THR A 97 31.23 6.81 -35.28
N ILE A 98 30.42 6.72 -36.35
CA ILE A 98 29.13 7.40 -36.44
C ILE A 98 28.20 6.94 -35.31
N ARG A 99 28.07 5.63 -35.11
CA ARG A 99 27.24 5.07 -34.02
C ARG A 99 27.71 5.50 -32.63
N ALA A 100 29.03 5.52 -32.40
CA ALA A 100 29.57 6.02 -31.13
C ALA A 100 29.33 7.52 -30.92
N LEU A 101 29.32 8.31 -32.00
CA LEU A 101 28.98 9.74 -31.96
C LEU A 101 27.49 9.97 -31.72
N GLU A 102 26.61 9.17 -32.33
CA GLU A 102 25.17 9.19 -32.09
C GLU A 102 24.85 8.85 -30.62
N ASP A 103 25.53 7.86 -30.04
CA ASP A 103 25.44 7.54 -28.60
C ASP A 103 25.85 8.73 -27.73
N CYS A 104 26.99 9.33 -28.05
CA CYS A 104 27.48 10.50 -27.34
C CYS A 104 26.57 11.71 -27.47
N GLN A 105 25.98 11.94 -28.65
CA GLN A 105 25.01 13.01 -28.86
C GLN A 105 23.81 12.81 -27.93
N PHE A 106 23.23 11.61 -27.93
CA PHE A 106 22.09 11.27 -27.10
C PHE A 106 22.37 11.49 -25.61
N LEU A 107 23.51 10.97 -25.13
CA LEU A 107 23.93 11.10 -23.74
C LEU A 107 24.24 12.56 -23.34
N ALA A 108 24.84 13.34 -24.25
CA ALA A 108 25.13 14.76 -24.01
C ALA A 108 23.86 15.62 -23.98
N GLU A 109 22.85 15.32 -24.80
CA GLU A 109 21.54 15.98 -24.75
C GLU A 109 20.82 15.72 -23.42
N LEU A 110 20.88 14.49 -22.89
CA LEU A 110 20.35 14.16 -21.56
C LEU A 110 21.12 14.88 -20.45
N ASN A 111 22.45 14.93 -20.53
CA ASN A 111 23.26 15.66 -19.57
C ASN A 111 22.90 17.13 -19.50
N PHE A 112 22.69 17.76 -20.66
CA PHE A 112 22.28 19.16 -20.74
C PHE A 112 20.93 19.40 -20.02
N GLU A 113 19.97 18.50 -20.19
CA GLU A 113 18.66 18.56 -19.52
C GLU A 113 18.80 18.39 -18.00
N TYR A 114 19.52 17.36 -17.54
CA TYR A 114 19.72 17.10 -16.11
C TYR A 114 20.44 18.25 -15.42
N LEU A 115 21.49 18.79 -16.03
CA LEU A 115 22.20 19.94 -15.51
C LEU A 115 21.34 21.21 -15.49
N SER A 116 20.44 21.39 -16.45
CA SER A 116 19.49 22.51 -16.45
C SER A 116 18.50 22.40 -15.30
N ASN A 117 17.94 21.21 -15.05
CA ASN A 117 17.04 20.96 -13.92
C ASN A 117 17.76 21.16 -12.58
N THR A 118 18.97 20.63 -12.45
CA THR A 118 19.81 20.87 -11.27
C THR A 118 20.06 22.37 -11.08
N HIS A 119 20.41 23.09 -12.15
CA HIS A 119 20.66 24.53 -12.10
C HIS A 119 19.44 25.28 -11.55
N ASP A 120 18.25 25.04 -12.10
CA ASP A 120 17.01 25.71 -11.68
C ASP A 120 16.67 25.46 -10.21
N THR A 121 16.91 24.24 -9.72
CA THR A 121 16.65 23.86 -8.32
C THR A 121 17.64 24.53 -7.37
N VAL A 122 18.95 24.45 -7.66
CA VAL A 122 19.97 25.02 -6.76
C VAL A 122 20.02 26.54 -6.79
N ASP A 123 19.61 27.18 -7.89
CA ASP A 123 19.57 28.64 -8.03
C ASP A 123 18.45 29.29 -7.19
N LYS A 124 17.32 28.60 -7.05
CA LYS A 124 16.14 29.07 -6.29
C LYS A 124 16.20 28.78 -4.79
N ALA A 125 17.08 27.88 -4.35
CA ALA A 125 17.17 27.47 -2.95
C ALA A 125 17.81 28.56 -2.06
N SER A 126 17.14 29.05 -1.03
CA SER A 126 17.74 29.98 -0.04
C SER A 126 18.37 29.25 1.16
N ASP A 127 17.93 28.02 1.44
CA ASP A 127 18.25 27.21 2.62
C ASP A 127 18.43 25.72 2.23
N VAL A 128 18.63 24.82 3.22
CA VAL A 128 18.75 23.37 3.02
C VAL A 128 17.54 22.82 2.24
N LEU A 129 17.81 22.05 1.19
CA LEU A 129 16.76 21.45 0.36
C LEU A 129 15.96 20.41 1.16
N PRO A 130 14.64 20.27 0.93
CA PRO A 130 13.90 19.11 1.39
C PRO A 130 14.56 17.81 0.91
N THR A 131 14.58 16.75 1.73
CA THR A 131 15.30 15.49 1.46
C THR A 131 15.04 14.94 0.05
N SER A 132 13.78 14.87 -0.38
CA SER A 132 13.43 14.37 -1.72
C SER A 132 14.00 15.20 -2.87
N GLN A 133 14.05 16.53 -2.75
CA GLN A 133 14.67 17.40 -3.76
C GLN A 133 16.19 17.28 -3.76
N ALA A 134 16.79 17.03 -2.59
CA ALA A 134 18.22 16.80 -2.49
C ALA A 134 18.62 15.47 -3.14
N ASP A 135 17.87 14.40 -2.89
CA ASP A 135 18.08 13.07 -3.47
C ASP A 135 17.83 13.05 -5.00
N ASP A 136 16.84 13.80 -5.51
CA ASP A 136 16.62 14.00 -6.94
C ASP A 136 17.83 14.65 -7.63
N VAL A 137 18.35 15.76 -7.07
CA VAL A 137 19.52 16.45 -7.63
C VAL A 137 20.78 15.59 -7.53
N HIS A 138 20.94 14.84 -6.42
CA HIS A 138 22.03 13.88 -6.25
C HIS A 138 22.00 12.80 -7.35
N THR A 139 20.82 12.29 -7.65
CA THR A 139 20.59 11.28 -8.70
C THR A 139 20.87 11.86 -10.09
N LEU A 140 20.39 13.07 -10.40
CA LEU A 140 20.63 13.73 -11.69
C LEU A 140 22.12 13.97 -11.93
N LEU A 141 22.86 14.48 -10.95
CA LEU A 141 24.31 14.70 -11.08
C LEU A 141 25.09 13.38 -11.18
N SER A 142 24.64 12.33 -10.48
CA SER A 142 25.23 10.98 -10.61
C SER A 142 24.99 10.37 -12.00
N ALA A 143 23.82 10.62 -12.59
CA ALA A 143 23.49 10.20 -13.95
C ALA A 143 24.31 10.96 -15.01
N VAL A 144 24.54 12.27 -14.82
CA VAL A 144 25.38 13.08 -15.72
C VAL A 144 26.79 12.47 -15.86
N LEU A 145 27.41 12.10 -14.75
CA LEU A 145 28.71 11.41 -14.74
C LEU A 145 28.66 10.05 -15.47
N THR A 146 27.60 9.27 -15.24
CA THR A 146 27.42 7.96 -15.85
C THR A 146 27.27 8.04 -17.38
N ASN A 147 26.45 8.98 -17.85
CA ASN A 147 26.25 9.25 -19.27
C ASN A 147 27.56 9.70 -19.94
N GLN A 148 28.29 10.59 -19.27
CA GLN A 148 29.58 11.07 -19.75
C GLN A 148 30.59 9.93 -19.90
N GLN A 149 30.68 9.05 -18.89
CA GLN A 149 31.55 7.88 -18.92
C GLN A 149 31.12 6.87 -19.99
N THR A 150 29.82 6.68 -20.19
CA THR A 150 29.28 5.76 -21.20
C THR A 150 29.63 6.25 -22.61
N CYS A 151 29.51 7.56 -22.87
CA CYS A 151 29.96 8.15 -24.12
C CYS A 151 31.47 7.96 -24.33
N LEU A 152 32.27 8.23 -23.30
CA LEU A 152 33.73 8.04 -23.36
C LEU A 152 34.11 6.59 -23.64
N ASP A 153 33.50 5.62 -22.94
CA ASP A 153 33.74 4.19 -23.13
C ASP A 153 33.33 3.76 -24.55
N GLY A 154 32.18 4.23 -25.06
CA GLY A 154 31.71 3.95 -26.42
C GLY A 154 32.67 4.47 -27.49
N LEU A 155 33.16 5.71 -27.33
CA LEU A 155 34.18 6.28 -28.22
C LEU A 155 35.49 5.50 -28.15
N GLN A 156 35.97 5.16 -26.96
CA GLN A 156 37.23 4.45 -26.79
C GLN A 156 37.20 3.05 -27.40
N THR A 157 36.11 2.31 -27.16
CA THR A 157 35.94 0.91 -27.58
C THR A 157 35.52 0.75 -29.04
N SER A 158 34.68 1.64 -29.57
CA SER A 158 33.98 1.42 -30.84
C SER A 158 34.36 2.39 -31.96
N ALA A 159 34.78 3.62 -31.64
CA ALA A 159 35.19 4.57 -32.66
C ALA A 159 36.54 4.17 -33.27
N SER A 160 36.64 4.20 -34.59
CA SER A 160 37.88 3.86 -35.30
C SER A 160 38.59 5.08 -35.88
N ASP A 161 37.97 6.27 -35.87
CA ASP A 161 38.59 7.53 -36.34
C ASP A 161 39.43 8.18 -35.22
N PRO A 162 40.77 8.32 -35.40
CA PRO A 162 41.64 8.93 -34.39
C PRO A 162 41.35 10.41 -34.14
N ARG A 163 40.83 11.16 -35.13
CA ARG A 163 40.52 12.58 -34.99
C ARG A 163 39.36 12.77 -34.02
N VAL A 164 38.29 12.00 -34.20
CA VAL A 164 37.12 12.00 -33.30
C VAL A 164 37.54 11.61 -31.88
N LYS A 165 38.36 10.57 -31.73
CA LYS A 165 38.89 10.14 -30.43
C LYS A 165 39.70 11.26 -29.76
N ASN A 166 40.61 11.89 -30.48
CA ASN A 166 41.48 12.93 -29.92
C ASN A 166 40.70 14.21 -29.57
N ASP A 167 39.78 14.62 -30.43
CA ASP A 167 39.02 15.87 -30.26
C ASP A 167 37.97 15.76 -29.14
N LEU A 168 37.42 14.57 -28.88
CA LEU A 168 36.37 14.38 -27.86
C LEU A 168 36.89 13.81 -26.54
N SER A 169 37.95 12.99 -26.52
CA SER A 169 38.37 12.32 -25.28
C SER A 169 38.85 13.30 -24.20
N SER A 170 39.61 14.35 -24.57
CA SER A 170 40.09 15.33 -23.59
C SER A 170 38.94 16.20 -23.05
N PRO A 171 38.07 16.79 -23.88
CA PRO A 171 36.89 17.51 -23.38
C PRO A 171 35.97 16.64 -22.53
N LEU A 172 35.70 15.40 -22.94
CA LEU A 172 34.86 14.47 -22.18
C LEU A 172 35.47 14.15 -20.80
N SER A 173 36.79 13.98 -20.73
CA SER A 173 37.51 13.77 -19.48
C SER A 173 37.44 14.99 -18.56
N ASP A 174 37.63 16.19 -19.09
CA ASP A 174 37.56 17.43 -18.32
C ASP A 174 36.14 17.76 -17.86
N ASP A 175 35.13 17.45 -18.67
CA ASP A 175 33.73 17.53 -18.28
C ASP A 175 33.40 16.50 -17.18
N THR A 176 33.94 15.28 -17.25
CA THR A 176 33.79 14.27 -16.19
C THR A 176 34.36 14.80 -14.86
N LYS A 177 35.54 15.41 -14.88
CA LYS A 177 36.12 16.05 -13.67
C LYS A 177 35.26 17.20 -13.17
N LEU A 178 34.68 18.01 -14.08
CA LEU A 178 33.82 19.13 -13.72
C LEU A 178 32.51 18.67 -13.06
N HIS A 179 31.87 17.65 -13.64
CA HIS A 179 30.65 17.06 -13.10
C HIS A 179 30.90 16.36 -11.75
N SER A 180 32.08 15.73 -11.57
CA SER A 180 32.53 15.16 -10.29
C SER A 180 32.70 16.25 -9.22
N VAL A 181 33.28 17.39 -9.59
CA VAL A 181 33.36 18.56 -8.70
C VAL A 181 31.98 19.11 -8.35
N SER A 182 31.07 19.22 -9.32
CA SER A 182 29.69 19.65 -9.07
C SER A 182 28.94 18.71 -8.13
N LEU A 183 29.07 17.40 -8.32
CA LEU A 183 28.48 16.39 -7.46
C LEU A 183 29.03 16.48 -6.03
N TYR A 184 30.35 16.55 -5.86
CA TYR A 184 30.97 16.70 -4.55
C TYR A 184 30.49 17.97 -3.83
N LEU A 185 30.53 19.12 -4.51
CA LEU A 185 30.11 20.39 -3.92
C LEU A 185 28.63 20.38 -3.55
N PHE A 186 27.79 19.71 -4.34
CA PHE A 186 26.39 19.49 -4.01
C PHE A 186 26.22 18.66 -2.73
N THR A 187 26.93 17.54 -2.60
CA THR A 187 26.85 16.70 -1.39
C THR A 187 27.34 17.43 -0.13
N LYS A 188 28.27 18.39 -0.26
CA LYS A 188 28.73 19.21 0.86
C LYS A 188 27.82 20.40 1.16
N ALA A 189 27.01 20.84 0.20
CA ALA A 189 26.10 21.97 0.37
C ALA A 189 24.74 21.54 0.91
N TRP A 190 24.07 20.58 0.26
CA TRP A 190 22.65 20.30 0.48
C TRP A 190 22.34 18.88 0.96
N VAL A 191 23.33 18.00 1.13
CA VAL A 191 23.14 16.63 1.63
C VAL A 191 23.68 16.51 3.06
N PRO A 192 22.84 16.25 4.08
CA PRO A 192 23.29 16.18 5.47
C PRO A 192 24.22 14.98 5.75
N GLU A 193 25.26 15.17 6.56
CA GLU A 193 26.33 14.17 6.81
C GLU A 193 25.89 12.92 7.61
N LYS A 194 24.66 12.85 8.14
CA LYS A 194 24.17 11.67 8.87
C LYS A 194 22.71 11.33 8.53
N LYS A 195 22.52 10.36 7.61
CA LYS A 195 21.31 9.52 7.62
C LYS A 195 21.38 8.67 8.90
N ASN A 196 20.54 8.96 9.90
CA ASN A 196 20.51 8.15 11.13
C ASN A 196 20.08 6.72 10.77
N SER A 197 21.02 5.77 10.83
CA SER A 197 20.73 4.37 10.59
C SER A 197 19.81 3.83 11.69
N THR A 198 18.73 3.18 11.28
CA THR A 198 17.86 2.42 12.18
C THR A 198 18.33 0.96 12.14
N SER A 199 18.55 0.40 13.32
CA SER A 199 19.06 -0.96 13.52
C SER A 199 18.12 -2.02 12.94
N TRP A 200 18.72 -3.04 12.35
CA TRP A 200 18.11 -4.08 11.53
C TRP A 200 18.23 -5.43 12.26
N GLN A 201 17.24 -6.33 12.16
CA GLN A 201 17.40 -7.77 12.50
C GLN A 201 16.47 -8.64 11.64
N HIS A 202 16.92 -9.86 11.34
CA HIS A 202 16.32 -10.85 10.42
C HIS A 202 15.32 -11.83 11.07
N GLN A 203 14.26 -12.22 10.32
CA GLN A 203 13.97 -13.61 9.92
C GLN A 203 12.75 -13.76 8.96
N GLY A 204 12.87 -14.66 7.96
CA GLY A 204 11.98 -14.83 6.78
C GLY A 204 10.84 -15.86 6.90
N GLY A 205 10.06 -16.18 5.85
CA GLY A 205 10.27 -15.95 4.42
C GLY A 205 9.05 -16.09 3.48
N MET A 206 9.37 -16.30 2.20
CA MET A 206 8.72 -15.93 0.91
C MET A 206 7.43 -16.63 0.43
N GLN A 207 6.55 -15.87 -0.28
CA GLN A 207 5.87 -16.14 -1.59
C GLN A 207 4.67 -15.16 -1.79
N ASN A 208 4.21 -14.63 -2.95
CA ASN A 208 4.59 -14.56 -4.38
C ASN A 208 3.60 -13.52 -5.02
N ASP A 209 4.02 -12.36 -5.55
CA ASP A 209 3.10 -11.22 -5.87
C ASP A 209 3.14 -10.71 -7.32
N ARG A 210 1.96 -10.55 -7.97
CA ARG A 210 1.84 -10.10 -9.38
C ARG A 210 1.36 -8.65 -9.54
N LEU A 211 1.81 -7.97 -10.62
CA LEU A 211 1.47 -6.57 -10.95
C LEU A 211 -0.03 -6.38 -11.32
N ARG A 212 -0.70 -5.38 -10.72
CA ARG A 212 -2.15 -5.11 -10.85
C ARG A 212 -2.42 -3.89 -11.74
N LEU A 213 -3.37 -3.98 -12.68
CA LEU A 213 -3.65 -2.94 -13.71
C LEU A 213 -5.10 -2.43 -13.70
N LYS A 214 -5.27 -1.12 -13.83
CA LYS A 214 -6.57 -0.43 -13.89
C LYS A 214 -6.86 0.13 -15.28
N MET A 215 -7.55 -0.65 -16.10
CA MET A 215 -7.89 -0.32 -17.50
C MET A 215 -9.29 0.27 -17.66
N LEU A 216 -9.40 1.35 -18.45
CA LEU A 216 -10.66 1.88 -19.00
C LEU A 216 -11.42 0.78 -19.78
N ASN A 217 -12.76 0.81 -19.77
CA ASN A 217 -13.59 -0.25 -20.41
C ASN A 217 -13.26 -0.52 -21.89
N LYS A 218 -12.90 0.52 -22.65
CA LYS A 218 -12.46 0.37 -24.05
C LYS A 218 -11.12 -0.38 -24.14
N ALA A 219 -10.17 -0.02 -23.29
CA ALA A 219 -8.89 -0.71 -23.21
C ALA A 219 -9.07 -2.15 -22.68
N ARG A 220 -9.92 -2.36 -21.69
CA ARG A 220 -10.27 -3.68 -21.18
C ARG A 220 -10.88 -4.57 -22.25
N ALA A 221 -11.80 -4.06 -23.07
CA ALA A 221 -12.39 -4.82 -24.17
C ALA A 221 -11.36 -5.23 -25.24
N ILE A 222 -10.43 -4.32 -25.59
CA ILE A 222 -9.33 -4.62 -26.53
C ILE A 222 -8.39 -5.68 -25.93
N TYR A 223 -8.04 -5.52 -24.66
CA TYR A 223 -7.20 -6.44 -23.90
C TYR A 223 -7.82 -7.85 -23.80
N ASP A 224 -9.09 -7.95 -23.43
CA ASP A 224 -9.81 -9.22 -23.28
C ASP A 224 -10.07 -9.91 -24.63
N SER A 225 -10.30 -9.12 -25.69
CA SER A 225 -10.51 -9.65 -27.06
C SER A 225 -9.24 -10.22 -27.67
N ALA A 226 -8.05 -9.69 -27.33
CA ALA A 226 -6.78 -10.22 -27.81
C ALA A 226 -6.39 -11.55 -27.14
N ARG A 227 -7.06 -11.91 -26.04
CA ARG A 227 -6.63 -12.97 -25.09
C ARG A 227 -7.46 -14.25 -25.20
N GLY A 228 -7.60 -14.79 -26.43
CA GLY A 228 -8.33 -16.03 -26.68
C GLY A 228 -7.95 -17.17 -25.71
N ASN A 229 -8.96 -17.83 -25.13
CA ASN A 229 -8.87 -19.04 -24.27
C ASN A 229 -8.09 -18.94 -22.94
N GLY A 230 -8.79 -18.50 -21.88
CA GLY A 230 -8.83 -19.26 -20.62
C GLY A 230 -7.60 -19.27 -19.70
N ARG A 231 -6.77 -18.20 -19.64
CA ARG A 231 -5.68 -18.11 -18.63
C ARG A 231 -5.57 -16.70 -18.02
N LYS A 232 -5.71 -16.61 -16.69
CA LYS A 232 -5.59 -15.37 -15.90
C LYS A 232 -4.12 -15.05 -15.62
N LEU A 233 -3.50 -14.22 -16.44
CA LEU A 233 -2.19 -13.64 -16.14
C LEU A 233 -2.30 -12.26 -15.45
N LEU A 234 -3.47 -11.63 -15.47
CA LEU A 234 -3.68 -10.26 -14.97
C LEU A 234 -5.07 -10.11 -14.32
N GLN A 235 -5.10 -9.62 -13.08
CA GLN A 235 -6.32 -9.16 -12.41
C GLN A 235 -6.55 -7.69 -12.82
N THR A 236 -7.63 -7.46 -13.56
CA THR A 236 -8.13 -6.11 -13.81
C THR A 236 -9.28 -5.86 -12.83
N MET A 237 -9.00 -5.14 -11.75
CA MET A 237 -10.01 -4.54 -10.88
C MET A 237 -9.54 -3.17 -10.37
N ASP A 238 -10.52 -2.32 -10.13
CA ASP A 238 -10.44 -0.86 -10.17
C ASP A 238 -10.11 -0.23 -8.81
N ASP A 239 -9.04 -0.62 -8.10
CA ASP A 239 -8.70 0.01 -6.82
C ASP A 239 -7.22 0.43 -6.61
N ASN A 240 -7.05 1.41 -5.74
CA ASN A 240 -5.99 2.45 -5.63
C ASN A 240 -4.49 2.06 -5.61
N GLU A 241 -4.13 0.79 -5.73
CA GLU A 241 -2.74 0.28 -5.89
C GLU A 241 -2.46 -0.28 -7.29
N SER A 242 -3.49 -0.29 -8.14
CA SER A 242 -3.39 -0.72 -9.52
C SER A 242 -2.80 0.39 -10.38
N VAL A 243 -1.87 0.01 -11.25
CA VAL A 243 -1.28 0.91 -12.22
C VAL A 243 -2.39 1.36 -13.18
N VAL A 244 -2.76 2.65 -13.12
CA VAL A 244 -3.77 3.26 -14.01
C VAL A 244 -3.32 3.06 -15.45
N VAL A 245 -4.23 2.72 -16.35
CA VAL A 245 -3.95 2.50 -17.77
C VAL A 245 -4.74 3.52 -18.59
N SER A 246 -4.03 4.38 -19.30
CA SER A 246 -4.59 5.44 -20.14
C SER A 246 -5.21 4.90 -21.41
N ASP A 247 -4.54 3.96 -22.08
CA ASP A 247 -5.05 3.27 -23.27
C ASP A 247 -4.28 1.97 -23.51
N ILE A 248 -4.75 1.16 -24.45
CA ILE A 248 -4.06 -0.07 -24.87
C ILE A 248 -4.07 -0.25 -26.38
N VAL A 249 -2.97 -0.79 -26.89
CA VAL A 249 -2.87 -1.30 -28.25
C VAL A 249 -2.33 -2.72 -28.24
N VAL A 250 -2.74 -3.51 -29.23
CA VAL A 250 -2.36 -4.91 -29.39
C VAL A 250 -1.41 -5.03 -30.57
N VAL A 251 -0.29 -5.73 -30.35
CA VAL A 251 0.67 -6.09 -31.39
C VAL A 251 0.53 -7.58 -31.66
N SER A 252 0.08 -7.94 -32.87
CA SER A 252 0.01 -9.33 -33.30
C SER A 252 0.64 -9.54 -34.67
N LYS A 253 1.52 -10.53 -34.78
CA LYS A 253 2.23 -10.87 -36.01
C LYS A 253 1.32 -11.34 -37.14
N ASP A 254 0.19 -11.95 -36.81
CA ASP A 254 -0.79 -12.46 -37.77
C ASP A 254 -1.73 -11.37 -38.32
N GLY A 255 -1.58 -10.11 -37.87
CA GLY A 255 -2.40 -8.98 -38.28
C GLY A 255 -3.75 -8.88 -37.58
N SER A 256 -4.03 -9.71 -36.56
CA SER A 256 -5.26 -9.62 -35.77
C SER A 256 -5.27 -8.47 -34.74
N GLY A 257 -4.10 -7.88 -34.46
CA GLY A 257 -3.92 -6.75 -33.54
C GLY A 257 -4.02 -5.37 -34.22
N ASN A 258 -3.81 -4.32 -33.44
CA ASN A 258 -3.73 -2.94 -33.95
C ASN A 258 -2.47 -2.70 -34.81
N PHE A 259 -1.37 -3.37 -34.47
CA PHE A 259 -0.08 -3.27 -35.17
C PHE A 259 0.53 -4.66 -35.37
N THR A 260 1.43 -4.78 -36.35
CA THR A 260 2.21 -6.01 -36.60
C THR A 260 3.63 -5.94 -36.05
N THR A 261 4.11 -4.74 -35.71
CA THR A 261 5.44 -4.50 -35.11
C THR A 261 5.32 -3.75 -33.78
N ILE A 262 6.30 -3.94 -32.91
CA ILE A 262 6.36 -3.29 -31.59
C ILE A 262 6.74 -1.82 -31.75
N ASN A 263 7.63 -1.50 -32.69
CA ASN A 263 8.05 -0.13 -32.96
C ASN A 263 6.89 0.77 -33.42
N ASP A 264 5.99 0.27 -34.27
CA ASP A 264 4.82 1.04 -34.71
C ASP A 264 3.86 1.35 -33.54
N ALA A 265 3.68 0.40 -32.63
CA ALA A 265 2.86 0.60 -31.43
C ALA A 265 3.47 1.64 -30.47
N ILE A 266 4.80 1.68 -30.34
CA ILE A 266 5.50 2.70 -29.55
C ILE A 266 5.42 4.07 -30.22
N ALA A 267 5.55 4.13 -31.55
CA ALA A 267 5.40 5.38 -32.29
C ALA A 267 4.01 6.01 -32.07
N ALA A 268 2.97 5.17 -32.04
CA ALA A 268 1.58 5.57 -31.79
C ALA A 268 1.27 5.96 -30.34
N ALA A 269 2.08 5.53 -29.36
CA ALA A 269 1.87 5.88 -27.95
C ALA A 269 1.99 7.41 -27.72
N PRO A 270 1.26 8.01 -26.76
CA PRO A 270 1.34 9.44 -26.49
C PRO A 270 2.74 9.86 -25.98
N ASN A 271 3.12 11.09 -26.33
CA ASN A 271 4.35 11.71 -25.80
C ASN A 271 4.03 12.49 -24.52
N ASN A 272 4.93 12.43 -23.55
CA ASN A 272 4.96 13.17 -22.29
C ASN A 272 3.73 12.95 -21.40
N THR A 273 3.18 11.73 -21.38
CA THR A 273 2.12 11.28 -20.47
C THR A 273 2.44 11.67 -19.03
N ALA A 274 1.52 12.31 -18.32
CA ALA A 274 1.71 12.62 -16.91
C ALA A 274 1.47 11.36 -16.05
N ALA A 275 2.11 11.28 -14.87
CA ALA A 275 1.93 10.15 -13.95
C ALA A 275 0.46 9.93 -13.56
N THR A 276 -0.33 11.00 -13.52
CA THR A 276 -1.77 10.98 -13.23
C THR A 276 -2.63 10.43 -14.36
N ASP A 277 -2.13 10.45 -15.59
CA ASP A 277 -2.88 10.01 -16.78
C ASP A 277 -2.85 8.48 -16.91
N GLY A 278 -1.87 7.83 -16.26
CA GLY A 278 -1.70 6.38 -16.26
C GLY A 278 -0.95 5.85 -17.48
N TYR A 279 -0.61 4.57 -17.41
CA TYR A 279 0.24 3.86 -18.34
C TYR A 279 -0.43 3.61 -19.69
N PHE A 280 0.30 3.85 -20.77
CA PHE A 280 -0.11 3.36 -22.08
C PHE A 280 0.38 1.92 -22.25
N ILE A 281 -0.54 0.98 -22.42
CA ILE A 281 -0.18 -0.44 -22.54
C ILE A 281 0.02 -0.84 -23.99
N ILE A 282 1.11 -1.55 -24.24
CA ILE A 282 1.33 -2.31 -25.47
C ILE A 282 1.26 -3.79 -25.10
N PHE A 283 0.15 -4.44 -25.47
CA PHE A 283 -0.01 -5.88 -25.31
C PHE A 283 0.55 -6.60 -26.53
N ILE A 284 1.50 -7.48 -26.31
CA ILE A 284 2.21 -8.20 -27.37
C ILE A 284 1.81 -9.67 -27.28
N THR A 285 1.11 -10.15 -28.30
CA THR A 285 0.59 -11.53 -28.31
C THR A 285 1.74 -12.54 -28.39
N GLU A 286 1.41 -13.83 -28.29
CA GLU A 286 2.41 -14.88 -28.47
C GLU A 286 3.10 -14.82 -29.85
N GLY A 287 4.41 -15.01 -29.86
CA GLY A 287 5.24 -14.89 -31.05
C GLY A 287 6.71 -14.55 -30.73
N ILE A 288 7.57 -14.80 -31.71
CA ILE A 288 8.98 -14.34 -31.70
C ILE A 288 9.06 -13.08 -32.56
N TYR A 289 9.31 -11.93 -31.97
CA TYR A 289 9.40 -10.61 -32.61
C TYR A 289 10.87 -10.27 -32.81
N GLN A 290 11.32 -10.25 -34.07
CA GLN A 290 12.71 -9.92 -34.39
C GLN A 290 12.81 -8.43 -34.71
N GLU A 291 13.03 -7.63 -33.67
CA GLU A 291 12.98 -6.17 -33.71
C GLU A 291 13.99 -5.57 -32.72
N TYR A 292 14.51 -4.39 -33.05
CA TYR A 292 15.24 -3.53 -32.12
C TYR A 292 14.32 -2.44 -31.65
N VAL A 293 14.11 -2.36 -30.33
CA VAL A 293 13.06 -1.52 -29.75
C VAL A 293 13.69 -0.51 -28.79
N SER A 294 13.30 0.76 -28.90
CA SER A 294 13.77 1.82 -28.03
C SER A 294 12.61 2.67 -27.49
N ILE A 295 12.51 2.79 -26.17
CA ILE A 295 11.55 3.66 -25.48
C ILE A 295 12.23 5.01 -25.22
N ALA A 296 11.99 5.97 -26.11
CA ALA A 296 12.56 7.31 -26.04
C ALA A 296 12.09 8.08 -24.78
N LYS A 297 12.86 9.11 -24.38
CA LYS A 297 12.61 9.89 -23.14
C LYS A 297 11.22 10.52 -23.03
N ASN A 298 10.63 10.88 -24.17
CA ASN A 298 9.30 11.47 -24.24
C ASN A 298 8.19 10.41 -24.15
N LYS A 299 8.48 9.11 -24.22
CA LYS A 299 7.50 8.03 -24.03
C LYS A 299 7.44 7.62 -22.56
N LYS A 300 6.86 8.49 -21.71
CA LYS A 300 6.73 8.27 -20.27
C LYS A 300 5.54 7.37 -19.91
N PHE A 301 5.66 6.61 -18.83
CA PHE A 301 4.63 5.69 -18.30
C PHE A 301 4.12 4.72 -19.37
N LEU A 302 5.04 3.98 -19.99
CA LEU A 302 4.71 2.99 -21.01
C LEU A 302 4.87 1.57 -20.43
N MET A 303 3.89 0.70 -20.65
CA MET A 303 3.91 -0.67 -20.13
C MET A 303 3.78 -1.71 -21.24
N LEU A 304 4.76 -2.63 -21.31
CA LEU A 304 4.71 -3.77 -22.21
C LEU A 304 4.26 -5.03 -21.47
N ILE A 305 3.31 -5.75 -22.06
CA ILE A 305 2.75 -6.96 -21.49
C ILE A 305 2.76 -8.06 -22.55
N GLY A 306 3.51 -9.13 -22.31
CA GLY A 306 3.47 -10.33 -23.15
C GLY A 306 2.41 -11.34 -22.71
N ASP A 307 2.13 -12.32 -23.58
CA ASP A 307 1.27 -13.47 -23.30
C ASP A 307 1.91 -14.50 -22.35
N GLY A 308 3.19 -14.33 -22.03
CA GLY A 308 3.94 -15.20 -21.13
C GLY A 308 5.43 -15.20 -21.45
N ILE A 309 6.27 -15.38 -20.41
CA ILE A 309 7.73 -15.40 -20.48
C ILE A 309 8.33 -16.50 -21.39
N ASN A 310 7.52 -17.43 -21.89
CA ASN A 310 7.94 -18.48 -22.83
C ASN A 310 7.17 -18.43 -24.16
N ARG A 311 6.35 -17.39 -24.36
CA ARG A 311 5.40 -17.27 -25.48
C ARG A 311 5.63 -16.02 -26.29
N THR A 312 5.96 -14.91 -25.63
CA THR A 312 6.26 -13.63 -26.28
C THR A 312 7.74 -13.34 -26.12
N ILE A 313 8.49 -13.38 -27.23
CA ILE A 313 9.95 -13.23 -27.23
C ILE A 313 10.33 -12.09 -28.17
N ILE A 314 10.91 -11.02 -27.65
CA ILE A 314 11.56 -9.98 -28.45
C ILE A 314 13.03 -10.36 -28.59
N THR A 315 13.49 -10.52 -29.82
CA THR A 315 14.84 -11.01 -30.11
C THR A 315 15.58 -10.13 -31.10
N GLY A 316 16.88 -9.95 -30.83
CA GLY A 316 17.83 -9.32 -31.74
C GLY A 316 19.16 -10.04 -31.66
N ASP A 317 20.14 -9.58 -32.43
CA ASP A 317 21.47 -10.14 -32.53
C ASP A 317 22.57 -9.07 -32.71
N HIS A 318 22.24 -7.78 -32.57
CA HIS A 318 23.24 -6.71 -32.54
C HIS A 318 24.26 -6.98 -31.44
N ASN A 319 25.51 -6.75 -31.79
CA ASN A 319 26.63 -7.06 -30.93
C ASN A 319 27.88 -6.29 -31.35
N VAL A 320 28.86 -6.27 -30.46
CA VAL A 320 30.09 -5.48 -30.66
C VAL A 320 30.95 -6.02 -31.80
N VAL A 321 30.97 -7.36 -32.00
CA VAL A 321 31.74 -8.01 -33.06
C VAL A 321 31.24 -7.57 -34.46
N ASP A 322 29.94 -7.33 -34.58
CA ASP A 322 29.29 -6.92 -35.83
C ASP A 322 29.20 -5.38 -35.97
N GLY A 323 30.02 -4.64 -35.20
CA GLY A 323 30.24 -3.20 -35.36
C GLY A 323 29.22 -2.29 -34.68
N PHE A 324 28.45 -2.80 -33.71
CA PHE A 324 27.61 -2.00 -32.83
C PHE A 324 28.38 -1.60 -31.56
N THR A 325 28.00 -0.50 -30.92
CA THR A 325 28.50 -0.20 -29.57
C THR A 325 27.78 -1.09 -28.56
N THR A 326 28.35 -1.27 -27.36
CA THR A 326 27.65 -1.96 -26.27
C THR A 326 26.30 -1.30 -25.97
N PHE A 327 26.24 0.03 -26.02
CA PHE A 327 24.99 0.80 -25.81
C PHE A 327 23.93 0.50 -26.90
N ASN A 328 24.32 0.50 -28.18
CA ASN A 328 23.42 0.19 -29.30
C ASN A 328 23.23 -1.30 -29.61
N SER A 329 23.89 -2.18 -28.87
CA SER A 329 23.71 -3.63 -29.00
C SER A 329 22.42 -4.14 -28.36
N ALA A 330 21.75 -3.29 -27.56
CA ALA A 330 20.52 -3.63 -26.88
C ALA A 330 19.41 -3.97 -27.88
N THR A 331 18.86 -5.19 -27.78
CA THR A 331 17.61 -5.57 -28.45
C THR A 331 16.44 -4.70 -27.97
N PHE A 332 16.47 -4.31 -26.69
CA PHE A 332 15.45 -3.49 -26.06
C PHE A 332 16.10 -2.43 -25.16
N ALA A 333 15.88 -1.14 -25.47
CA ALA A 333 16.45 -0.01 -24.74
C ALA A 333 15.35 0.88 -24.14
N VAL A 334 15.57 1.40 -22.93
CA VAL A 334 14.58 2.22 -22.21
C VAL A 334 15.22 3.46 -21.62
N VAL A 335 14.68 4.62 -22.00
CA VAL A 335 15.05 5.93 -21.42
C VAL A 335 13.81 6.69 -20.91
N GLY A 336 12.61 6.32 -21.38
CA GLY A 336 11.35 6.86 -20.88
C GLY A 336 11.14 6.60 -19.39
N GLN A 337 10.78 7.64 -18.63
CA GLN A 337 10.49 7.58 -17.20
C GLN A 337 9.26 6.70 -16.92
N GLY A 338 9.33 5.87 -15.87
CA GLY A 338 8.21 5.05 -15.42
C GLY A 338 7.85 3.91 -16.38
N PHE A 339 8.83 3.32 -17.07
CA PHE A 339 8.61 2.16 -17.92
C PHE A 339 8.39 0.88 -17.11
N VAL A 340 7.51 -0.01 -17.60
CA VAL A 340 7.26 -1.33 -17.00
C VAL A 340 7.19 -2.41 -18.10
N ALA A 341 7.75 -3.59 -17.84
CA ALA A 341 7.56 -4.78 -18.68
C ALA A 341 7.18 -6.00 -17.85
N MET A 342 6.31 -6.85 -18.36
CA MET A 342 5.86 -8.07 -17.67
C MET A 342 5.51 -9.20 -18.64
N ASN A 343 5.62 -10.46 -18.17
CA ASN A 343 5.34 -11.66 -18.97
C ASN A 343 6.07 -11.68 -20.33
N ILE A 344 7.22 -11.02 -20.31
CA ILE A 344 8.17 -10.68 -21.38
C ILE A 344 9.32 -11.66 -21.56
N THR A 345 9.79 -12.07 -22.75
CA THR A 345 11.23 -12.36 -22.90
C THR A 345 11.90 -11.29 -23.73
N PHE A 346 12.97 -10.69 -23.19
CA PHE A 346 13.93 -9.93 -23.98
C PHE A 346 15.16 -10.81 -24.19
N ARG A 347 15.50 -11.09 -25.45
CA ARG A 347 16.58 -12.01 -25.80
C ARG A 347 17.54 -11.34 -26.78
N ASN A 348 18.82 -11.42 -26.49
CA ASN A 348 19.83 -11.25 -27.52
C ASN A 348 20.34 -12.65 -27.93
N SER A 349 20.21 -12.96 -29.21
CA SER A 349 20.50 -14.25 -29.83
C SER A 349 21.87 -14.32 -30.51
N ALA A 350 22.69 -13.27 -30.39
CA ALA A 350 24.03 -13.21 -30.96
C ALA A 350 24.96 -14.34 -30.45
N GLY A 351 24.69 -14.88 -29.25
CA GLY A 351 25.42 -16.00 -28.67
C GLY A 351 26.72 -15.59 -27.95
N ALA A 352 27.31 -16.52 -27.21
CA ALA A 352 28.48 -16.23 -26.36
C ALA A 352 29.71 -15.73 -27.16
N SER A 353 29.81 -16.10 -28.44
CA SER A 353 30.85 -15.65 -29.37
C SER A 353 30.75 -14.17 -29.77
N LYS A 354 29.71 -13.44 -29.33
CA LYS A 354 29.38 -12.10 -29.82
C LYS A 354 29.37 -10.98 -28.75
N HIS A 355 29.57 -11.29 -27.46
CA HIS A 355 29.69 -10.33 -26.34
C HIS A 355 28.39 -9.52 -25.99
N GLN A 356 28.49 -8.62 -24.99
CA GLN A 356 27.52 -7.99 -24.03
C GLN A 356 26.05 -7.64 -24.46
N ALA A 357 25.09 -7.69 -23.50
CA ALA A 357 23.67 -7.23 -23.58
C ALA A 357 23.06 -6.85 -22.18
N VAL A 358 21.99 -6.02 -22.09
CA VAL A 358 21.54 -5.28 -20.86
C VAL A 358 20.03 -5.40 -20.51
N ALA A 359 19.63 -5.40 -19.21
CA ALA A 359 18.31 -4.92 -18.67
C ALA A 359 18.19 -4.89 -17.09
N PHE A 360 17.04 -4.45 -16.51
CA PHE A 360 16.70 -4.26 -15.05
C PHE A 360 15.45 -5.07 -14.59
N TYR A 361 15.34 -5.52 -13.30
CA TYR A 361 14.49 -6.67 -12.92
C TYR A 361 13.95 -6.79 -11.46
N ARG A 362 12.73 -7.34 -11.32
CA ARG A 362 12.10 -7.88 -10.08
C ARG A 362 11.25 -9.11 -10.44
N GLU A 363 11.30 -10.20 -9.65
CA GLU A 363 10.66 -11.49 -10.00
C GLU A 363 11.02 -12.00 -11.40
N CYS A 364 12.29 -11.89 -11.76
CA CYS A 364 12.77 -12.24 -13.09
C CYS A 364 13.72 -13.43 -13.04
N ASP A 365 13.72 -14.19 -14.12
CA ASP A 365 14.77 -15.16 -14.40
C ASP A 365 15.82 -14.51 -15.31
N ILE A 366 17.05 -14.36 -14.80
CA ILE A 366 18.15 -13.72 -15.52
C ILE A 366 19.19 -14.79 -15.86
N TYR A 367 19.47 -14.96 -17.15
CA TYR A 367 20.43 -15.93 -17.66
C TYR A 367 21.61 -15.20 -18.31
N GLY A 368 22.83 -15.67 -18.04
CA GLY A 368 24.02 -15.11 -18.67
C GLY A 368 25.30 -15.81 -18.27
N THR A 369 26.42 -15.27 -18.70
CA THR A 369 27.75 -15.87 -18.49
C THR A 369 28.70 -14.87 -17.82
N VAL A 370 29.37 -14.04 -18.61
CA VAL A 370 30.31 -13.01 -18.14
C VAL A 370 29.59 -11.68 -18.03
N ASP A 371 29.65 -11.05 -16.86
CA ASP A 371 29.19 -9.69 -16.56
C ASP A 371 27.73 -9.43 -16.94
N PHE A 372 26.85 -10.42 -16.75
CA PHE A 372 25.51 -10.36 -17.33
C PHE A 372 24.53 -9.45 -16.56
N ILE A 373 24.95 -8.88 -15.43
CA ILE A 373 24.32 -7.75 -14.75
C ILE A 373 25.38 -6.65 -14.54
N PHE A 374 25.38 -5.63 -15.40
CA PHE A 374 26.40 -4.57 -15.37
C PHE A 374 25.80 -3.17 -15.55
N GLY A 375 26.57 -2.14 -15.19
CA GLY A 375 26.16 -0.75 -15.29
C GLY A 375 26.40 0.05 -14.00
N ASN A 376 25.90 1.28 -13.97
CA ASN A 376 26.05 2.20 -12.84
C ASN A 376 24.71 2.79 -12.35
N ALA A 377 23.61 2.04 -12.48
CA ALA A 377 22.34 2.43 -11.87
C ALA A 377 22.40 2.32 -10.33
N ALA A 378 21.51 3.01 -9.63
CA ALA A 378 21.05 2.57 -8.32
C ALA A 378 19.94 1.53 -8.57
N VAL A 379 20.21 0.26 -8.27
CA VAL A 379 19.30 -0.86 -8.60
C VAL A 379 19.19 -1.84 -7.44
N VAL A 380 17.96 -2.28 -7.19
CA VAL A 380 17.65 -3.43 -6.34
C VAL A 380 17.06 -4.54 -7.21
N LEU A 381 17.66 -5.73 -7.19
CA LEU A 381 17.10 -6.96 -7.75
C LEU A 381 16.53 -7.80 -6.62
N GLN A 382 15.20 -7.88 -6.55
CA GLN A 382 14.50 -8.54 -5.46
C GLN A 382 13.70 -9.74 -5.96
N ASN A 383 13.76 -10.86 -5.22
CA ASN A 383 13.06 -12.10 -5.54
C ASN A 383 13.37 -12.63 -6.96
N CYS A 384 14.58 -12.38 -7.48
CA CYS A 384 14.98 -12.82 -8.81
C CYS A 384 15.70 -14.17 -8.75
N ASN A 385 15.54 -14.97 -9.79
CA ASN A 385 16.38 -16.15 -10.01
C ASN A 385 17.49 -15.80 -11.00
N MET A 386 18.73 -16.09 -10.62
CA MET A 386 19.90 -15.87 -11.46
C MET A 386 20.48 -17.21 -11.85
N TYR A 387 20.56 -17.44 -13.16
CA TYR A 387 20.97 -18.70 -13.75
C TYR A 387 22.24 -18.53 -14.60
N PRO A 388 23.45 -18.55 -13.99
CA PRO A 388 24.68 -18.67 -14.73
C PRO A 388 24.65 -19.87 -15.68
N ARG A 389 25.00 -19.61 -16.93
CA ARG A 389 25.01 -20.59 -18.02
C ARG A 389 26.41 -21.10 -18.29
N LEU A 390 26.51 -22.15 -19.10
CA LEU A 390 27.80 -22.65 -19.58
C LEU A 390 28.47 -21.58 -20.48
N PRO A 391 29.61 -20.99 -20.07
CA PRO A 391 30.32 -20.01 -20.88
C PRO A 391 31.15 -20.71 -21.97
N MET A 392 31.86 -19.94 -22.80
CA MET A 392 32.78 -20.56 -23.77
C MET A 392 33.92 -21.27 -23.04
N SER A 393 34.52 -22.27 -23.71
CA SER A 393 35.66 -23.00 -23.16
C SER A 393 36.77 -22.04 -22.71
N GLY A 394 37.21 -22.18 -21.46
CA GLY A 394 38.25 -21.33 -20.85
C GLY A 394 37.75 -20.00 -20.28
N GLN A 395 36.44 -19.72 -20.32
CA GLN A 395 35.83 -18.59 -19.62
C GLN A 395 35.27 -19.01 -18.26
N PHE A 396 35.03 -18.02 -17.42
CA PHE A 396 34.32 -18.13 -16.15
C PHE A 396 33.01 -17.33 -16.22
N ASN A 397 32.16 -17.48 -15.21
CA ASN A 397 30.98 -16.64 -15.04
C ASN A 397 31.23 -15.54 -14.00
N ALA A 398 30.75 -14.33 -14.26
CA ALA A 398 30.67 -13.26 -13.28
C ALA A 398 29.26 -12.68 -13.32
N ILE A 399 28.54 -12.77 -12.20
CA ILE A 399 27.13 -12.35 -12.16
C ILE A 399 27.02 -10.83 -12.29
N THR A 400 27.80 -10.06 -11.54
CA THR A 400 27.79 -8.60 -11.61
C THR A 400 29.10 -7.98 -12.10
N ALA A 401 28.98 -6.83 -12.78
CA ALA A 401 30.10 -5.94 -13.09
C ALA A 401 29.69 -4.47 -12.89
N GLN A 402 29.69 -4.01 -11.64
CA GLN A 402 29.18 -2.68 -11.29
C GLN A 402 30.19 -1.57 -11.61
N GLY A 403 29.70 -0.50 -12.23
CA GLY A 403 30.51 0.53 -12.89
C GLY A 403 30.56 1.90 -12.20
N ARG A 404 30.51 1.99 -10.86
CA ARG A 404 30.61 3.28 -10.16
C ARG A 404 32.03 3.86 -10.26
N THR A 405 32.13 5.10 -10.70
CA THR A 405 33.40 5.80 -10.98
C THR A 405 33.73 6.89 -9.97
N ASP A 406 32.76 7.37 -9.19
CA ASP A 406 32.95 8.42 -8.19
C ASP A 406 32.29 8.00 -6.86
N PRO A 407 32.97 8.12 -5.70
CA PRO A 407 32.42 7.71 -4.42
C PRO A 407 31.22 8.54 -3.98
N ASN A 408 31.06 9.75 -4.52
CA ASN A 408 29.93 10.63 -4.27
C ASN A 408 28.71 10.25 -5.11
N GLN A 409 28.79 9.31 -6.06
CA GLN A 409 27.60 8.78 -6.74
C GLN A 409 26.76 7.93 -5.78
N ASN A 410 25.45 8.14 -5.80
CA ASN A 410 24.48 7.36 -5.03
C ASN A 410 24.10 6.01 -5.69
N THR A 411 24.96 5.45 -6.56
CA THR A 411 24.67 4.28 -7.42
C THR A 411 25.25 2.96 -6.90
N GLY A 412 24.77 1.81 -7.37
CA GLY A 412 25.21 0.47 -6.94
C GLY A 412 24.20 -0.63 -7.24
N ILE A 413 24.63 -1.89 -7.14
CA ILE A 413 23.77 -3.08 -7.31
C ILE A 413 23.48 -3.71 -5.96
N SER A 414 22.20 -3.84 -5.60
CA SER A 414 21.73 -4.54 -4.39
C SER A 414 20.89 -5.74 -4.80
N ILE A 415 21.28 -6.95 -4.37
CA ILE A 415 20.60 -8.21 -4.69
C ILE A 415 20.01 -8.77 -3.41
N GLN A 416 18.69 -8.91 -3.38
CA GLN A 416 17.92 -9.19 -2.16
C GLN A 416 17.01 -10.39 -2.36
N ASN A 417 17.05 -11.32 -1.41
CA ASN A 417 16.12 -12.46 -1.40
C ASN A 417 16.11 -13.21 -2.75
N ALA A 418 17.27 -13.31 -3.40
CA ALA A 418 17.43 -13.90 -4.72
C ALA A 418 17.79 -15.39 -4.61
N THR A 419 17.59 -16.14 -5.69
CA THR A 419 18.08 -17.51 -5.82
C THR A 419 19.12 -17.59 -6.93
N ILE A 420 20.33 -18.06 -6.61
CA ILE A 420 21.43 -18.19 -7.57
C ILE A 420 21.73 -19.68 -7.75
N LYS A 421 21.49 -20.20 -8.97
CA LYS A 421 21.61 -21.63 -9.29
C LYS A 421 22.17 -21.84 -10.69
N ALA A 422 22.86 -22.95 -10.93
CA ALA A 422 23.33 -23.26 -12.27
C ALA A 422 22.16 -23.50 -13.23
N ALA A 423 22.22 -22.91 -14.43
CA ALA A 423 21.31 -23.26 -15.51
C ALA A 423 21.53 -24.73 -15.92
N GLN A 424 20.56 -25.31 -16.64
CA GLN A 424 20.61 -26.71 -17.04
C GLN A 424 21.85 -27.09 -17.85
N ASP A 425 22.41 -26.15 -18.63
CA ASP A 425 23.65 -26.35 -19.40
C ASP A 425 24.92 -26.28 -18.55
N LEU A 426 24.90 -25.52 -17.45
CA LEU A 426 26.02 -25.39 -16.51
C LEU A 426 26.00 -26.46 -15.41
N ALA A 427 24.83 -26.94 -14.98
CA ALA A 427 24.69 -27.84 -13.83
C ALA A 427 25.60 -29.08 -13.86
N PRO A 428 25.81 -29.77 -15.00
CA PRO A 428 26.74 -30.90 -15.09
C PRO A 428 28.23 -30.49 -14.98
N MET A 429 28.53 -29.21 -15.14
CA MET A 429 29.87 -28.62 -15.18
C MET A 429 30.22 -27.84 -13.90
N VAL A 430 29.32 -27.84 -12.90
CA VAL A 430 29.58 -27.29 -11.57
C VAL A 430 30.83 -27.95 -10.98
N GLY A 431 31.76 -27.13 -10.48
CA GLY A 431 33.07 -27.57 -10.00
C GLY A 431 34.17 -27.65 -11.09
N THR A 432 33.82 -27.55 -12.38
CA THR A 432 34.79 -27.42 -13.49
C THR A 432 34.82 -26.01 -14.06
N VAL A 433 33.67 -25.33 -14.11
CA VAL A 433 33.55 -23.93 -14.55
C VAL A 433 33.37 -23.04 -13.33
N GLU A 434 34.27 -22.06 -13.15
CA GLU A 434 34.18 -21.13 -12.03
C GLU A 434 33.07 -20.09 -12.26
N THR A 435 32.31 -19.81 -11.20
CA THR A 435 31.28 -18.77 -11.17
C THR A 435 31.49 -17.85 -9.97
N PHE A 436 31.55 -16.55 -10.23
CA PHE A 436 31.77 -15.50 -9.23
C PHE A 436 30.55 -14.59 -9.10
N LEU A 437 30.33 -14.05 -7.90
CA LEU A 437 29.30 -13.06 -7.58
C LEU A 437 29.48 -11.77 -8.38
N GLY A 438 30.72 -11.38 -8.70
CA GLY A 438 31.00 -10.26 -9.58
C GLY A 438 32.47 -9.83 -9.64
N ARG A 439 32.74 -8.76 -10.41
CA ARG A 439 34.06 -8.13 -10.57
C ARG A 439 34.00 -6.61 -10.80
N PRO A 440 35.01 -5.83 -10.33
CA PRO A 440 34.90 -4.37 -10.28
C PRO A 440 35.24 -3.70 -11.60
N TRP A 441 34.23 -3.47 -12.44
CA TRP A 441 34.42 -2.80 -13.73
C TRP A 441 35.00 -1.38 -13.59
N LYS A 442 34.66 -0.66 -12.52
CA LYS A 442 35.17 0.71 -12.24
C LYS A 442 35.65 0.84 -10.79
N GLU A 443 36.44 1.88 -10.54
CA GLU A 443 37.25 2.05 -9.32
C GLU A 443 36.44 2.00 -8.00
N TYR A 444 35.21 2.52 -7.99
CA TYR A 444 34.37 2.59 -6.80
C TYR A 444 33.22 1.58 -6.84
N SER A 445 33.41 0.48 -7.58
CA SER A 445 32.40 -0.57 -7.80
C SER A 445 31.66 -0.93 -6.50
N ARG A 446 30.32 -0.96 -6.52
CA ARG A 446 29.50 -1.20 -5.33
C ARG A 446 28.45 -2.26 -5.58
N THR A 447 28.55 -3.40 -4.90
CA THR A 447 27.61 -4.52 -5.03
C THR A 447 27.36 -5.18 -3.69
N VAL A 448 26.08 -5.45 -3.38
CA VAL A 448 25.67 -6.11 -2.13
C VAL A 448 24.78 -7.30 -2.46
N TYR A 449 25.10 -8.47 -1.91
CA TYR A 449 24.22 -9.65 -1.88
C TYR A 449 23.70 -9.86 -0.48
N MET A 450 22.39 -9.83 -0.30
CA MET A 450 21.78 -10.05 1.01
C MET A 450 20.57 -10.97 0.99
N GLN A 451 20.43 -11.76 2.05
CA GLN A 451 19.31 -12.68 2.29
C GLN A 451 19.04 -13.66 1.15
N SER A 452 20.04 -13.95 0.33
CA SER A 452 19.87 -14.69 -0.92
C SER A 452 20.33 -16.14 -0.75
N PHE A 453 19.70 -17.06 -1.49
CA PHE A 453 20.14 -18.43 -1.62
C PHE A 453 21.23 -18.54 -2.69
N MET A 454 22.40 -19.09 -2.33
CA MET A 454 23.54 -19.34 -3.21
C MET A 454 23.82 -20.84 -3.26
N ASP A 455 23.66 -21.45 -4.43
CA ASP A 455 24.01 -22.86 -4.63
C ASP A 455 25.53 -23.07 -4.73
N ASP A 456 25.96 -24.33 -4.84
CA ASP A 456 27.37 -24.75 -4.72
C ASP A 456 28.26 -24.35 -5.92
N LEU A 457 27.69 -23.72 -6.95
CA LEU A 457 28.42 -23.18 -8.09
C LEU A 457 29.31 -21.97 -7.78
N ILE A 458 29.03 -21.25 -6.68
CA ILE A 458 29.78 -20.03 -6.34
C ILE A 458 31.18 -20.41 -5.86
N ALA A 459 32.19 -19.89 -6.57
CA ALA A 459 33.59 -20.10 -6.22
C ALA A 459 33.85 -19.65 -4.77
N PRO A 460 34.67 -20.37 -3.98
CA PRO A 460 34.92 -20.02 -2.58
C PRO A 460 35.44 -18.58 -2.37
N GLY A 461 36.24 -18.08 -3.32
CA GLY A 461 36.71 -16.68 -3.33
C GLY A 461 35.59 -15.65 -3.46
N GLY A 462 34.43 -16.05 -4.00
CA GLY A 462 33.21 -15.26 -4.18
C GLY A 462 33.31 -14.22 -5.29
N TRP A 463 34.41 -13.46 -5.34
CA TRP A 463 34.58 -12.30 -6.22
C TRP A 463 35.84 -12.46 -7.08
N HIS A 464 35.82 -11.88 -8.28
CA HIS A 464 36.93 -11.96 -9.23
C HIS A 464 37.54 -10.58 -9.50
N GLU A 465 38.86 -10.50 -9.67
CA GLU A 465 39.55 -9.25 -9.97
C GLU A 465 39.18 -8.75 -11.37
N TRP A 466 39.15 -7.44 -11.59
CA TRP A 466 39.02 -6.92 -12.95
C TRP A 466 40.36 -6.93 -13.68
N ASN A 467 41.39 -6.35 -13.05
CA ASN A 467 42.76 -6.34 -13.56
C ASN A 467 43.75 -6.11 -12.40
N GLY A 468 44.30 -7.20 -11.85
CA GLY A 468 45.19 -7.17 -10.68
C GLY A 468 44.57 -6.39 -9.52
N ASN A 469 45.34 -5.46 -8.94
CA ASN A 469 44.92 -4.70 -7.76
C ASN A 469 43.97 -3.51 -8.04
N PHE A 470 43.47 -3.36 -9.27
CA PHE A 470 42.54 -2.30 -9.62
C PHE A 470 41.26 -2.37 -8.76
N ALA A 471 40.83 -1.23 -8.22
CA ALA A 471 39.63 -1.03 -7.39
C ALA A 471 39.60 -1.76 -6.03
N LEU A 472 40.50 -2.70 -5.74
CA LEU A 472 40.39 -3.58 -4.56
C LEU A 472 40.36 -2.85 -3.21
N ASN A 473 40.90 -1.63 -3.16
CA ASN A 473 40.94 -0.77 -1.97
C ASN A 473 39.77 0.22 -1.86
N THR A 474 39.04 0.43 -2.96
CA THR A 474 38.06 1.52 -3.13
C THR A 474 36.66 1.04 -3.46
N LEU A 475 36.53 -0.20 -3.95
CA LEU A 475 35.26 -0.88 -4.13
C LEU A 475 34.56 -1.13 -2.79
N TYR A 476 33.25 -1.37 -2.84
CA TYR A 476 32.45 -1.80 -1.70
C TYR A 476 31.64 -3.03 -2.11
N TYR A 477 32.18 -4.22 -1.83
CA TYR A 477 31.52 -5.50 -2.06
C TYR A 477 31.10 -6.11 -0.74
N ALA A 478 29.81 -6.43 -0.61
CA ALA A 478 29.26 -6.87 0.65
C ALA A 478 28.35 -8.10 0.55
N GLU A 479 28.40 -8.94 1.58
CA GLU A 479 27.51 -10.09 1.79
C GLU A 479 26.85 -10.01 3.17
N TYR A 480 25.54 -10.33 3.24
CA TYR A 480 24.79 -10.31 4.49
C TYR A 480 23.68 -11.37 4.53
N ASP A 481 23.71 -12.24 5.54
CA ASP A 481 22.73 -13.32 5.81
C ASP A 481 22.32 -14.17 4.59
N ASN A 482 23.28 -14.48 3.71
CA ASN A 482 23.05 -15.36 2.57
C ASN A 482 23.05 -16.83 3.02
N MET A 483 22.17 -17.63 2.42
CA MET A 483 21.98 -19.05 2.72
C MET A 483 22.41 -19.95 1.57
N GLY A 484 22.58 -21.25 1.82
CA GLY A 484 22.95 -22.24 0.81
C GLY A 484 24.44 -22.58 0.76
N PRO A 485 24.83 -23.62 0.01
CA PRO A 485 26.20 -24.13 0.02
C PRO A 485 27.25 -23.14 -0.53
N GLY A 486 26.87 -22.22 -1.42
CA GLY A 486 27.76 -21.19 -1.96
C GLY A 486 27.92 -19.94 -1.09
N SER A 487 27.17 -19.81 0.01
CA SER A 487 27.14 -18.58 0.83
C SER A 487 28.25 -18.48 1.88
N ASN A 488 29.10 -19.50 2.01
CA ASN A 488 30.17 -19.51 3.02
C ASN A 488 31.24 -18.44 2.74
N THR A 489 31.38 -17.49 3.66
CA THR A 489 32.30 -16.36 3.51
C THR A 489 33.74 -16.60 4.00
N ALA A 490 34.03 -17.75 4.62
CA ALA A 490 35.33 -18.02 5.26
C ALA A 490 36.52 -17.89 4.28
N ASN A 491 36.33 -18.38 3.05
CA ASN A 491 37.35 -18.43 2.00
C ASN A 491 37.25 -17.30 0.97
N ARG A 492 36.44 -16.26 1.27
CA ARG A 492 36.32 -15.08 0.40
C ARG A 492 37.63 -14.31 0.33
N VAL A 493 37.79 -13.57 -0.76
CA VAL A 493 38.89 -12.63 -1.02
C VAL A 493 39.15 -11.70 0.18
N LYS A 494 40.40 -11.28 0.35
CA LYS A 494 40.85 -10.42 1.47
C LYS A 494 41.09 -8.97 1.04
N TRP A 495 40.35 -8.52 0.03
CA TRP A 495 40.46 -7.15 -0.47
C TRP A 495 39.93 -6.16 0.58
N PRO A 496 40.58 -5.00 0.78
CA PRO A 496 40.09 -4.01 1.75
C PRO A 496 38.66 -3.51 1.48
N GLY A 497 38.22 -3.51 0.22
CA GLY A 497 36.85 -3.17 -0.17
C GLY A 497 35.82 -4.30 -0.04
N TYR A 498 36.23 -5.51 0.38
CA TYR A 498 35.29 -6.60 0.65
C TYR A 498 34.85 -6.60 2.12
N HIS A 499 33.56 -6.77 2.35
CA HIS A 499 32.94 -6.68 3.67
C HIS A 499 31.93 -7.81 3.89
N VAL A 500 31.98 -8.45 5.05
CA VAL A 500 30.81 -9.15 5.61
C VAL A 500 30.17 -8.15 6.55
N ILE A 501 29.01 -7.63 6.14
CA ILE A 501 28.40 -6.47 6.78
C ILE A 501 27.38 -6.90 7.82
N ASP A 502 27.02 -5.99 8.73
CA ASP A 502 25.95 -6.24 9.68
C ASP A 502 24.60 -5.74 9.16
N ALA A 503 23.61 -5.95 9.99
CA ALA A 503 22.23 -5.62 9.74
C ALA A 503 22.04 -4.11 9.50
N THR A 504 22.71 -3.27 10.28
CA THR A 504 22.64 -1.80 10.19
C THR A 504 23.23 -1.30 8.88
N ASP A 505 24.34 -1.89 8.46
CA ASP A 505 24.97 -1.56 7.17
C ASP A 505 24.11 -2.04 5.99
N ALA A 506 23.53 -3.24 6.09
CA ALA A 506 22.62 -3.81 5.08
C ALA A 506 21.37 -2.95 4.87
N ALA A 507 20.91 -2.25 5.90
CA ALA A 507 19.79 -1.29 5.82
C ALA A 507 19.94 -0.23 4.75
N ASN A 508 21.17 0.22 4.51
CA ASN A 508 21.44 1.28 3.54
C ASN A 508 21.27 0.82 2.09
N PHE A 509 21.10 -0.49 1.87
CA PHE A 509 20.98 -1.10 0.54
C PHE A 509 19.57 -1.63 0.25
N THR A 510 18.57 -1.36 1.10
CA THR A 510 17.15 -1.74 0.89
C THR A 510 16.44 -0.84 -0.11
N VAL A 511 15.28 -1.27 -0.65
CA VAL A 511 14.47 -0.47 -1.58
C VAL A 511 14.16 0.93 -1.03
N SER A 512 13.73 1.00 0.24
CA SER A 512 13.37 2.27 0.89
C SER A 512 14.55 3.22 1.07
N ASN A 513 15.73 2.72 1.47
CA ASN A 513 16.87 3.60 1.81
C ASN A 513 17.84 3.83 0.65
N PHE A 514 17.91 2.90 -0.31
CA PHE A 514 18.85 2.94 -1.42
C PHE A 514 18.24 3.55 -2.68
N LEU A 515 16.93 3.42 -2.87
CA LEU A 515 16.19 3.91 -4.03
C LEU A 515 15.11 4.94 -3.68
N ASP A 516 14.93 5.27 -2.40
CA ASP A 516 13.79 6.05 -1.90
C ASP A 516 12.45 5.47 -2.42
N GLY A 517 12.38 4.13 -2.49
CA GLY A 517 11.34 3.41 -3.23
C GLY A 517 9.95 3.53 -2.61
N ASP A 518 9.82 3.97 -1.35
CA ASP A 518 8.54 4.14 -0.66
C ASP A 518 7.63 5.19 -1.36
N ASP A 519 8.23 6.09 -2.15
CA ASP A 519 7.53 7.18 -2.85
C ASP A 519 7.05 6.82 -4.27
N TRP A 520 7.64 5.81 -4.91
CA TRP A 520 7.42 5.55 -6.35
C TRP A 520 7.40 4.07 -6.76
N VAL A 521 7.85 3.16 -5.90
CA VAL A 521 7.61 1.72 -6.05
C VAL A 521 6.29 1.43 -5.32
N PRO A 522 5.27 0.85 -5.98
CA PRO A 522 4.05 0.42 -5.29
C PRO A 522 4.43 -0.40 -4.05
N PRO A 523 3.78 -0.18 -2.89
CA PRO A 523 4.26 -0.71 -1.61
C PRO A 523 4.64 -2.18 -1.72
N THR A 524 5.93 -2.46 -1.68
CA THR A 524 6.44 -3.81 -1.49
C THR A 524 6.47 -4.03 0.00
N SER A 525 5.59 -4.89 0.50
CA SER A 525 5.49 -5.38 1.87
C SER A 525 6.81 -6.05 2.30
N LEU A 526 7.79 -5.24 2.65
CA LEU A 526 8.97 -5.68 3.38
C LEU A 526 9.11 -4.83 4.64
N CYS A 527 8.66 -5.39 5.75
CA CYS A 527 9.16 -4.98 7.05
C CYS A 527 9.38 -6.21 7.94
N TYR A 528 10.63 -6.32 8.37
CA TYR A 528 11.19 -7.31 9.29
C TYR A 528 10.59 -7.19 10.70
N SER A 529 10.45 -8.33 11.39
CA SER A 529 10.02 -8.38 12.79
C SER A 529 11.05 -9.10 13.67
N LEU A 530 11.15 -8.68 14.93
CA LEU A 530 11.84 -9.37 16.02
C LEU A 530 10.83 -9.79 17.07
N SER A 531 10.82 -11.07 17.41
CA SER A 531 11.34 -11.57 18.69
C SER A 531 11.08 -13.07 18.87
N VAL A 532 12.05 -13.77 19.49
CA VAL A 532 11.94 -14.46 20.80
C VAL A 532 12.96 -15.61 20.88
N LEU A 533 13.94 -15.51 21.80
CA LEU A 533 14.06 -16.42 22.98
C LEU A 533 15.23 -15.99 23.89
N LEU A 534 14.91 -15.56 25.11
CA LEU A 534 15.84 -15.59 26.26
C LEU A 534 15.05 -16.20 27.42
N ILE A 535 15.16 -17.51 27.57
CA ILE A 535 14.73 -18.25 28.76
C ILE A 535 16.02 -18.64 29.50
N LEU A 536 16.25 -17.98 30.65
CA LEU A 536 16.90 -18.45 31.88
C LEU A 536 17.74 -17.33 32.55
N LEU A 537 17.12 -16.65 33.53
CA LEU A 537 17.67 -16.24 34.86
C LEU A 537 16.82 -15.07 35.44
N PRO A 538 16.75 -14.94 36.77
CA PRO A 538 15.51 -14.61 37.49
C PRO A 538 15.31 -13.12 37.78
N LEU A 539 14.02 -12.74 37.89
CA LEU A 539 13.46 -11.73 38.80
C LEU A 539 14.35 -10.51 39.13
N ILE A 540 14.36 -9.50 38.25
CA ILE A 540 14.18 -8.10 38.66
C ILE A 540 13.36 -7.41 37.57
N ALA A 541 12.04 -7.43 37.71
CA ALA A 541 11.14 -6.62 36.90
C ALA A 541 11.39 -5.14 37.23
N SER A 542 12.07 -4.43 36.34
CA SER A 542 11.93 -2.98 36.27
C SER A 542 10.68 -2.72 35.45
N ALA A 543 9.60 -2.31 36.11
CA ALA A 543 8.37 -1.94 35.45
C ALA A 543 8.64 -0.85 34.41
N ASP A 544 8.34 -1.14 33.13
CA ASP A 544 8.18 -0.10 32.11
C ASP A 544 7.03 0.80 32.55
N THR A 545 7.39 1.89 33.22
CA THR A 545 6.46 2.94 33.58
C THR A 545 6.10 3.68 32.30
N VAL A 546 5.00 3.26 31.66
CA VAL A 546 4.33 4.06 30.65
C VAL A 546 4.10 5.44 31.28
N PRO A 547 4.65 6.54 30.72
CA PRO A 547 4.44 7.86 31.27
C PRO A 547 2.93 8.11 31.41
N ASN A 548 2.51 8.46 32.62
CA ASN A 548 1.10 8.67 32.97
C ASN A 548 0.44 9.60 31.94
N ALA A 549 -0.82 9.40 31.54
CA ALA A 549 -1.45 10.17 30.45
C ALA A 549 -1.45 11.70 30.68
N THR A 550 -1.24 12.13 31.93
CA THR A 550 -1.08 13.52 32.39
C THR A 550 0.34 14.07 32.26
N THR A 551 1.35 13.23 32.04
CA THR A 551 2.75 13.66 31.90
C THR A 551 2.97 14.36 30.55
N PRO A 552 3.60 15.55 30.54
CA PRO A 552 4.00 16.19 29.30
C PRO A 552 5.00 15.32 28.55
N VAL A 553 4.71 15.08 27.27
CA VAL A 553 5.58 14.36 26.34
C VAL A 553 5.76 15.21 25.09
N SER A 554 6.82 14.94 24.32
CA SER A 554 6.98 15.56 23.01
C SER A 554 5.95 15.00 22.01
N PRO A 555 5.62 15.74 20.93
CA PRO A 555 4.76 15.21 19.86
C PRO A 555 5.30 13.89 19.30
N GLY A 556 6.62 13.74 19.20
CA GLY A 556 7.24 12.51 18.72
C GLY A 556 6.94 11.29 19.58
N THR A 557 6.84 11.46 20.90
CA THR A 557 6.47 10.38 21.83
C THR A 557 4.97 10.12 21.83
N ALA A 558 4.14 11.17 21.71
CA ALA A 558 2.69 11.02 21.60
C ALA A 558 2.29 10.25 20.33
N CYS A 559 2.96 10.53 19.21
CA CYS A 559 2.67 9.98 17.89
C CYS A 559 3.16 8.55 17.64
N LYS A 560 3.88 7.90 18.58
CA LYS A 560 4.35 6.52 18.39
C LYS A 560 3.23 5.50 18.21
N SER A 561 2.04 5.77 18.74
CA SER A 561 0.88 4.88 18.69
C SER A 561 -0.05 5.17 17.50
N THR A 562 0.29 6.11 16.63
CA THR A 562 -0.52 6.45 15.45
C THR A 562 0.01 5.69 14.22
N PRO A 563 -0.84 5.17 13.32
CA PRO A 563 -0.41 4.58 12.05
C PRO A 563 0.45 5.49 11.16
N ASP A 564 0.27 6.82 11.25
CA ASP A 564 1.07 7.82 10.54
C ASP A 564 1.88 8.74 11.51
N PRO A 565 2.99 8.27 12.14
CA PRO A 565 3.73 9.06 13.12
C PRO A 565 4.33 10.36 12.55
N SER A 566 4.72 10.38 11.27
CA SER A 566 5.26 11.56 10.59
C SER A 566 4.19 12.64 10.41
N TYR A 567 3.02 12.26 9.88
CA TYR A 567 1.88 13.15 9.74
C TYR A 567 1.42 13.68 11.10
N CYS A 568 1.30 12.80 12.10
CA CYS A 568 0.95 13.18 13.47
C CYS A 568 1.87 14.28 14.02
N LYS A 569 3.19 14.15 13.87
CA LYS A 569 4.16 15.18 14.31
C LYS A 569 3.98 16.50 13.56
N SER A 570 3.66 16.45 12.27
CA SER A 570 3.44 17.65 11.44
C SER A 570 2.20 18.44 11.85
N VAL A 571 1.17 17.77 12.40
CA VAL A 571 -0.10 18.41 12.71
C VAL A 571 -0.26 18.83 14.16
N LEU A 572 0.41 18.17 15.11
CA LEU A 572 0.35 18.50 16.54
C LEU A 572 1.16 19.77 16.89
N PRO A 573 0.81 20.49 17.96
CA PRO A 573 1.57 21.64 18.43
C PRO A 573 3.02 21.24 18.79
N PRO A 574 4.03 22.08 18.48
CA PRO A 574 5.43 21.76 18.73
C PRO A 574 5.80 21.80 20.23
N GLN A 575 4.99 22.45 21.06
CA GLN A 575 5.22 22.46 22.51
C GLN A 575 4.91 21.10 23.14
N ASN A 576 5.67 20.72 24.16
CA ASN A 576 5.38 19.54 24.97
C ASN A 576 4.00 19.68 25.62
N GLY A 577 3.19 18.63 25.50
CA GLY A 577 1.85 18.53 26.03
C GLY A 577 1.57 17.12 26.50
N ASN A 578 0.50 16.91 27.26
CA ASN A 578 0.09 15.57 27.64
C ASN A 578 -0.83 14.95 26.58
N VAL A 579 -1.13 13.65 26.70
CA VAL A 579 -1.96 12.92 25.70
C VAL A 579 -3.36 13.53 25.59
N TYR A 580 -3.92 14.05 26.69
CA TYR A 580 -5.23 14.69 26.68
C TYR A 580 -5.24 16.00 25.88
N ASP A 581 -4.18 16.80 26.00
CA ASP A 581 -4.04 18.06 25.28
C ASP A 581 -3.89 17.83 23.78
N TYR A 582 -3.02 16.89 23.39
CA TYR A 582 -2.87 16.50 21.98
C TYR A 582 -4.14 15.85 21.42
N GLY A 583 -4.81 15.01 22.20
CA GLY A 583 -6.08 14.40 21.82
C GLY A 583 -7.16 15.46 21.56
N ARG A 584 -7.39 16.38 22.51
CA ARG A 584 -8.35 17.50 22.33
C ARG A 584 -8.01 18.37 21.13
N PHE A 585 -6.73 18.71 20.96
CA PHE A 585 -6.26 19.48 19.83
C PHE A 585 -6.57 18.77 18.50
N SER A 586 -6.22 17.48 18.40
CA SER A 586 -6.44 16.70 17.17
C SER A 586 -7.92 16.61 16.84
N VAL A 587 -8.80 16.28 17.81
CA VAL A 587 -10.26 16.18 17.59
C VAL A 587 -10.85 17.54 17.18
N LYS A 588 -10.39 18.64 17.78
CA LYS A 588 -10.82 20.00 17.39
C LYS A 588 -10.38 20.34 15.97
N LYS A 589 -9.15 19.98 15.58
CA LYS A 589 -8.63 20.19 14.22
C LYS A 589 -9.40 19.34 13.22
N SER A 590 -9.68 18.07 13.56
CA SER A 590 -10.53 17.16 12.80
C SER A 590 -11.92 17.74 12.53
N LEU A 591 -12.56 18.32 13.55
CA LEU A 591 -13.86 18.98 13.41
C LEU A 591 -13.82 20.17 12.45
N SER A 592 -12.77 20.99 12.53
CA SER A 592 -12.57 22.11 11.60
C SER A 592 -12.39 21.62 10.16
N GLN A 593 -11.61 20.55 9.96
CA GLN A 593 -11.37 19.95 8.67
C GLN A 593 -12.64 19.31 8.07
N ALA A 594 -13.44 18.59 8.87
CA ALA A 594 -14.72 18.03 8.45
C ALA A 594 -15.65 19.10 7.87
N ASN A 595 -15.71 20.28 8.52
CA ASN A 595 -16.51 21.41 8.02
C ASN A 595 -15.97 21.95 6.69
N LYS A 596 -14.65 22.03 6.50
CA LYS A 596 -14.06 22.45 5.22
C LYS A 596 -14.36 21.44 4.11
N PHE A 597 -14.25 20.16 4.41
CA PHE A 597 -14.57 19.08 3.47
C PHE A 597 -16.02 19.16 3.01
N LEU A 598 -16.98 19.32 3.94
CA LEU A 598 -18.39 19.50 3.61
C LEU A 598 -18.64 20.68 2.66
N ASN A 599 -18.07 21.85 2.98
CA ASN A 599 -18.19 23.03 2.11
C ASN A 599 -17.62 22.79 0.71
N LEU A 600 -16.53 22.01 0.62
CA LEU A 600 -15.91 21.66 -0.66
C LEU A 600 -16.82 20.72 -1.47
N VAL A 601 -17.40 19.70 -0.85
CA VAL A 601 -18.38 18.80 -1.49
C VAL A 601 -19.62 19.58 -1.96
N ASP A 602 -20.15 20.47 -1.12
CA ASP A 602 -21.29 21.32 -1.47
C ASP A 602 -20.99 22.23 -2.68
N LYS A 603 -19.77 22.77 -2.77
CA LYS A 603 -19.33 23.57 -3.92
C LYS A 603 -19.34 22.77 -5.22
N TYR A 604 -18.93 21.49 -5.19
CA TYR A 604 -19.04 20.62 -6.36
C TYR A 604 -20.50 20.30 -6.68
N LEU A 605 -21.30 19.98 -5.66
CA LEU A 605 -22.73 19.71 -5.81
C LEU A 605 -23.57 20.92 -6.24
N GLN A 606 -23.06 22.15 -6.16
CA GLN A 606 -23.71 23.32 -6.75
C GLN A 606 -23.51 23.40 -8.27
N ARG A 607 -22.48 22.74 -8.82
CA ARG A 607 -22.17 22.71 -10.27
C ARG A 607 -22.72 21.47 -10.97
N ARG A 608 -23.92 21.00 -10.55
CA ARG A 608 -24.50 19.71 -10.99
C ARG A 608 -24.59 19.54 -12.50
N SER A 609 -24.88 20.61 -13.24
CA SER A 609 -25.01 20.57 -14.70
C SER A 609 -23.74 20.13 -15.43
N SER A 610 -22.58 20.24 -14.77
CA SER A 610 -21.28 19.78 -15.29
C SER A 610 -20.88 18.38 -14.86
N LEU A 611 -21.71 17.69 -14.07
CA LEU A 611 -21.41 16.40 -13.47
C LEU A 611 -22.32 15.30 -14.01
N SER A 612 -21.77 14.11 -14.16
CA SER A 612 -22.57 12.91 -14.46
C SER A 612 -23.48 12.51 -13.30
N ALA A 613 -24.55 11.75 -13.58
CA ALA A 613 -25.48 11.28 -12.56
C ALA A 613 -24.81 10.42 -11.47
N THR A 614 -23.90 9.53 -11.85
CA THR A 614 -23.10 8.71 -10.92
C THR A 614 -22.19 9.58 -10.05
N ALA A 615 -21.54 10.61 -10.61
CA ALA A 615 -20.69 11.52 -9.84
C ALA A 615 -21.51 12.33 -8.82
N ILE A 616 -22.72 12.75 -9.19
CA ILE A 616 -23.65 13.41 -8.27
C ILE A 616 -24.01 12.48 -7.11
N ARG A 617 -24.30 11.19 -7.38
CA ARG A 617 -24.61 10.19 -6.34
C ARG A 617 -23.43 9.98 -5.39
N ALA A 618 -22.22 9.77 -5.90
CA ALA A 618 -21.04 9.63 -5.06
C ALA A 618 -20.78 10.87 -4.19
N LEU A 619 -20.98 12.08 -4.74
CA LEU A 619 -20.86 13.32 -3.95
C LEU A 619 -21.97 13.48 -2.91
N GLN A 620 -23.19 13.00 -3.19
CA GLN A 620 -24.28 12.95 -2.21
C GLN A 620 -23.98 11.97 -1.07
N ASP A 621 -23.36 10.83 -1.38
CA ASP A 621 -22.89 9.88 -0.37
C ASP A 621 -21.81 10.55 0.50
N CYS A 622 -20.79 11.15 -0.12
CA CYS A 622 -19.75 11.89 0.59
C CYS A 622 -20.27 13.02 1.47
N ARG A 623 -21.29 13.76 1.00
CA ARG A 623 -21.96 14.79 1.79
C ARG A 623 -22.63 14.19 3.03
N THR A 624 -23.40 13.13 2.85
CA THR A 624 -24.08 12.42 3.94
C THR A 624 -23.09 11.89 4.98
N LEU A 625 -22.02 11.24 4.52
CA LEU A 625 -20.96 10.70 5.36
C LEU A 625 -20.17 11.82 6.08
N GLY A 626 -19.90 12.93 5.39
CA GLY A 626 -19.28 14.11 5.98
C GLY A 626 -20.14 14.77 7.07
N GLU A 627 -21.46 14.81 6.90
CA GLU A 627 -22.40 15.34 7.90
C GLU A 627 -22.40 14.46 9.16
N LEU A 628 -22.36 13.14 8.99
CA LEU A 628 -22.20 12.21 10.11
C LEU A 628 -20.85 12.40 10.81
N ASN A 629 -19.76 12.54 10.04
CA ASN A 629 -18.43 12.80 10.61
C ASN A 629 -18.39 14.07 11.45
N PHE A 630 -19.03 15.13 10.97
CA PHE A 630 -19.13 16.38 11.73
C PHE A 630 -19.89 16.19 13.06
N ASP A 631 -21.04 15.51 13.03
CA ASP A 631 -21.83 15.24 14.24
C ASP A 631 -21.06 14.37 15.24
N PHE A 632 -20.39 13.32 14.76
CA PHE A 632 -19.58 12.41 15.57
C PHE A 632 -18.39 13.16 16.20
N LEU A 633 -17.63 13.92 15.42
CA LEU A 633 -16.51 14.74 15.92
C LEU A 633 -16.98 15.78 16.94
N SER A 634 -18.14 16.40 16.70
CA SER A 634 -18.72 17.38 17.62
C SER A 634 -19.07 16.74 18.96
N SER A 635 -19.74 15.59 18.95
CA SER A 635 -20.07 14.80 20.15
C SER A 635 -18.81 14.33 20.89
N SER A 636 -17.83 13.78 20.15
CA SER A 636 -16.54 13.36 20.69
C SER A 636 -15.81 14.52 21.36
N PHE A 637 -15.73 15.68 20.68
CA PHE A 637 -15.09 16.87 21.21
C PHE A 637 -15.76 17.38 22.50
N GLN A 638 -17.09 17.46 22.53
CA GLN A 638 -17.83 17.91 23.70
C GLN A 638 -17.57 17.04 24.94
N THR A 639 -17.33 15.74 24.74
CA THR A 639 -17.01 14.79 25.82
C THR A 639 -15.57 14.95 26.28
N VAL A 640 -14.59 14.87 25.38
CA VAL A 640 -13.16 14.92 25.74
C VAL A 640 -12.70 16.30 26.22
N ASN A 641 -13.43 17.36 25.87
CA ASN A 641 -13.14 18.71 26.33
C ASN A 641 -13.53 18.96 27.80
N LYS A 642 -14.38 18.11 28.40
CA LYS A 642 -14.85 18.26 29.78
C LYS A 642 -14.04 17.47 30.80
N THR A 643 -13.08 16.65 30.37
CA THR A 643 -12.39 15.70 31.25
C THR A 643 -10.91 15.54 30.91
N THR A 644 -10.10 15.35 31.95
CA THR A 644 -8.66 15.04 31.89
C THR A 644 -8.36 13.73 32.62
N ARG A 645 -9.38 12.87 32.77
CA ARG A 645 -9.29 11.53 33.34
C ARG A 645 -9.84 10.49 32.37
N LEU A 646 -9.51 9.22 32.63
CA LEU A 646 -10.13 8.07 31.97
C LEU A 646 -11.66 8.19 31.99
N LEU A 647 -12.28 7.81 30.89
CA LEU A 647 -13.73 7.75 30.79
C LEU A 647 -14.25 6.44 31.41
N PRO A 648 -15.49 6.44 31.96
CA PRO A 648 -16.19 5.19 32.24
C PRO A 648 -16.24 4.30 30.99
N SER A 649 -16.15 2.97 31.15
CA SER A 649 -16.01 2.03 30.03
C SER A 649 -17.02 2.24 28.92
N PHE A 650 -18.31 2.37 29.24
CA PHE A 650 -19.37 2.61 28.24
C PHE A 650 -19.20 3.94 27.50
N GLN A 651 -18.84 5.01 28.21
CA GLN A 651 -18.59 6.32 27.59
C GLN A 651 -17.29 6.34 26.77
N ALA A 652 -16.26 5.58 27.18
CA ALA A 652 -15.05 5.40 26.41
C ALA A 652 -15.36 4.66 25.09
N ASP A 653 -16.15 3.60 25.19
CA ASP A 653 -16.61 2.78 24.05
C ASP A 653 -17.44 3.61 23.07
N ASP A 654 -18.40 4.41 23.55
CA ASP A 654 -19.20 5.32 22.72
C ASP A 654 -18.30 6.19 21.84
N ILE A 655 -17.32 6.87 22.45
CA ILE A 655 -16.48 7.82 21.73
C ILE A 655 -15.48 7.11 20.81
N GLN A 656 -14.95 5.95 21.23
CA GLN A 656 -14.09 5.13 20.36
C GLN A 656 -14.86 4.65 19.13
N THR A 657 -16.07 4.11 19.32
CA THR A 657 -16.96 3.66 18.25
C THR A 657 -17.31 4.81 17.29
N LEU A 658 -17.59 6.02 17.79
CA LEU A 658 -17.83 7.20 16.95
C LEU A 658 -16.59 7.59 16.11
N LEU A 659 -15.39 7.60 16.73
CA LEU A 659 -14.13 7.88 16.03
C LEU A 659 -13.77 6.79 15.01
N SER A 660 -14.05 5.52 15.31
CA SER A 660 -13.93 4.40 14.37
C SER A 660 -14.86 4.57 13.17
N ALA A 661 -16.11 5.00 13.40
CA ALA A 661 -17.07 5.25 12.34
C ALA A 661 -16.68 6.42 11.42
N ILE A 662 -15.97 7.43 11.95
CA ILE A 662 -15.48 8.56 11.14
C ILE A 662 -14.50 8.09 10.05
N LEU A 663 -13.54 7.23 10.41
CA LEU A 663 -12.62 6.63 9.43
C LEU A 663 -13.37 5.78 8.41
N THR A 664 -14.36 5.00 8.86
CA THR A 664 -15.20 4.18 7.98
C THR A 664 -15.96 5.03 6.97
N ASN A 665 -16.61 6.10 7.43
CA ASN A 665 -17.33 7.05 6.57
C ASN A 665 -16.41 7.71 5.54
N GLN A 666 -15.18 8.06 5.96
CA GLN A 666 -14.20 8.67 5.08
C GLN A 666 -13.76 7.69 3.98
N GLN A 667 -13.52 6.43 4.34
CA GLN A 667 -13.18 5.37 3.40
C GLN A 667 -14.33 5.08 2.43
N THR A 668 -15.58 4.98 2.90
CA THR A 668 -16.75 4.77 2.04
C THR A 668 -16.95 5.90 1.04
N CYS A 669 -16.76 7.16 1.45
CA CYS A 669 -16.81 8.31 0.55
C CYS A 669 -15.71 8.22 -0.52
N LEU A 670 -14.48 7.90 -0.11
CA LEU A 670 -13.35 7.75 -1.02
C LEU A 670 -13.60 6.62 -2.03
N ASP A 671 -14.06 5.46 -1.58
CA ASP A 671 -14.33 4.30 -2.45
C ASP A 671 -15.47 4.63 -3.44
N GLY A 672 -16.56 5.26 -2.98
CA GLY A 672 -17.64 5.71 -3.89
C GLY A 672 -17.18 6.71 -4.96
N LEU A 673 -16.21 7.58 -4.66
CA LEU A 673 -15.61 8.50 -5.63
C LEU A 673 -14.65 7.81 -6.61
N LYS A 674 -13.93 6.76 -6.17
CA LYS A 674 -13.01 5.98 -7.02
C LYS A 674 -13.75 5.09 -8.01
N ASP A 675 -14.84 4.48 -7.55
CA ASP A 675 -15.67 3.57 -8.34
C ASP A 675 -16.46 4.32 -9.43
N THR A 676 -16.60 5.64 -9.26
CA THR A 676 -17.29 6.52 -10.21
C THR A 676 -16.30 7.15 -11.20
N ALA A 677 -16.02 6.47 -12.31
CA ALA A 677 -15.11 6.92 -13.38
C ALA A 677 -15.38 8.35 -13.90
N SER A 678 -16.64 8.78 -13.89
CA SER A 678 -17.09 10.10 -14.35
C SER A 678 -17.01 11.23 -13.32
N ALA A 679 -16.48 10.96 -12.11
CA ALA A 679 -16.19 11.96 -11.07
C ALA A 679 -14.73 12.46 -11.11
N TRP A 680 -13.93 12.03 -12.09
CA TRP A 680 -12.48 12.30 -12.16
C TRP A 680 -12.09 13.78 -12.03
N SER A 681 -12.84 14.70 -12.65
CA SER A 681 -12.63 16.15 -12.57
C SER A 681 -12.83 16.72 -11.15
N VAL A 682 -13.66 16.05 -10.34
CA VAL A 682 -13.92 16.39 -8.94
C VAL A 682 -13.00 15.63 -7.99
N ARG A 683 -12.63 14.40 -8.35
CA ARG A 683 -11.76 13.50 -7.58
C ARG A 683 -10.40 14.12 -7.31
N ASN A 684 -9.76 14.75 -8.30
CA ASN A 684 -8.44 15.37 -8.12
C ASN A 684 -8.46 16.49 -7.08
N GLY A 685 -9.57 17.22 -6.97
CA GLY A 685 -9.71 18.26 -5.95
C GLY A 685 -10.12 17.77 -4.56
N LEU A 686 -10.66 16.54 -4.45
CA LEU A 686 -11.08 15.94 -3.17
C LEU A 686 -10.10 14.91 -2.60
N THR A 687 -9.24 14.31 -3.42
CA THR A 687 -8.37 13.19 -3.01
C THR A 687 -7.35 13.58 -1.95
N VAL A 688 -6.66 14.71 -2.14
CA VAL A 688 -5.68 15.22 -1.15
C VAL A 688 -6.37 15.61 0.17
N PRO A 689 -7.47 16.40 0.17
CA PRO A 689 -8.25 16.63 1.38
C PRO A 689 -8.71 15.35 2.09
N LEU A 690 -9.27 14.38 1.36
CA LEU A 690 -9.73 13.11 1.93
C LEU A 690 -8.59 12.32 2.59
N SER A 691 -7.43 12.25 1.93
CA SER A 691 -6.25 11.55 2.47
C SER A 691 -5.73 12.22 3.74
N ASN A 692 -5.56 13.55 3.73
CA ASN A 692 -5.13 14.30 4.90
C ASN A 692 -6.11 14.18 6.07
N ASP A 693 -7.42 14.29 5.79
CA ASP A 693 -8.45 14.17 6.81
C ASP A 693 -8.48 12.74 7.39
N THR A 694 -8.27 11.70 6.58
CA THR A 694 -8.16 10.30 7.04
C THR A 694 -7.02 10.13 8.04
N LYS A 695 -5.81 10.62 7.70
CA LYS A 695 -4.65 10.58 8.59
C LYS A 695 -4.91 11.34 9.89
N LEU A 696 -5.54 12.51 9.80
CA LEU A 696 -5.88 13.32 10.97
C LEU A 696 -6.90 12.63 11.88
N TYR A 697 -7.92 11.98 11.32
CA TYR A 697 -8.91 11.22 12.08
C TYR A 697 -8.29 9.99 12.75
N SER A 698 -7.35 9.31 12.08
CA SER A 698 -6.55 8.21 12.65
C SER A 698 -5.73 8.68 13.86
N VAL A 699 -5.07 9.84 13.74
CA VAL A 699 -4.36 10.46 14.87
C VAL A 699 -5.30 10.76 16.03
N SER A 700 -6.50 11.29 15.76
CA SER A 700 -7.50 11.53 16.80
C SER A 700 -7.94 10.25 17.51
N LEU A 701 -8.18 9.16 16.77
CA LEU A 701 -8.56 7.86 17.32
C LEU A 701 -7.45 7.24 18.19
N ALA A 702 -6.22 7.24 17.71
CA ALA A 702 -5.07 6.68 18.42
C ALA A 702 -4.77 7.44 19.73
N LEU A 703 -4.79 8.78 19.69
CA LEU A 703 -4.61 9.61 20.88
C LEU A 703 -5.78 9.45 21.86
N PHE A 704 -7.01 9.32 21.35
CA PHE A 704 -8.18 9.04 22.18
C PHE A 704 -8.04 7.71 22.92
N THR A 705 -7.69 6.64 22.19
CA THR A 705 -7.51 5.29 22.71
C THR A 705 -6.44 5.25 23.82
N LYS A 706 -5.35 6.00 23.65
CA LYS A 706 -4.28 6.10 24.65
C LYS A 706 -4.65 6.95 25.86
N GLY A 707 -5.43 8.01 25.66
CA GLY A 707 -5.73 9.01 26.69
C GLY A 707 -6.92 8.67 27.58
N TRP A 708 -8.02 8.19 27.00
CA TRP A 708 -9.30 8.10 27.70
C TRP A 708 -9.87 6.68 27.85
N VAL A 709 -9.37 5.69 27.10
CA VAL A 709 -9.87 4.32 27.15
C VAL A 709 -9.22 3.55 28.31
N PRO A 710 -9.99 3.01 29.27
CA PRO A 710 -9.43 2.18 30.34
C PRO A 710 -8.75 0.93 29.77
N LYS A 711 -7.60 0.55 30.33
CA LYS A 711 -7.01 -0.78 30.05
C LYS A 711 -8.02 -1.84 30.52
N LYS A 712 -8.41 -2.75 29.61
CA LYS A 712 -9.42 -3.78 29.90
C LYS A 712 -9.04 -4.56 31.16
N VAL A 713 -9.84 -4.40 32.22
CA VAL A 713 -9.84 -5.27 33.39
C VAL A 713 -10.98 -6.25 33.16
N ASN A 714 -10.73 -7.56 33.30
CA ASN A 714 -11.75 -8.60 33.19
C ASN A 714 -12.90 -8.29 34.17
N ALA A 715 -13.96 -7.66 33.66
CA ALA A 715 -15.14 -7.36 34.45
C ALA A 715 -15.99 -8.62 34.50
N VAL A 716 -16.03 -9.27 35.66
CA VAL A 716 -17.00 -10.33 35.94
C VAL A 716 -18.35 -9.64 36.12
N HIS A 717 -19.18 -9.64 35.08
CA HIS A 717 -20.57 -9.19 35.19
C HIS A 717 -21.44 -10.32 35.75
N PRO A 718 -22.29 -10.05 36.76
CA PRO A 718 -23.18 -11.06 37.30
C PRO A 718 -24.22 -11.45 36.25
N THR A 719 -24.25 -12.74 35.89
CA THR A 719 -25.20 -13.34 34.96
C THR A 719 -26.64 -13.06 35.42
N LYS A 720 -27.37 -12.20 34.70
CA LYS A 720 -28.83 -12.09 34.85
C LYS A 720 -29.48 -13.09 33.91
N LYS A 721 -30.08 -14.15 34.46
CA LYS A 721 -30.92 -15.09 33.70
C LYS A 721 -32.10 -14.32 33.08
N GLN A 722 -32.04 -14.06 31.78
CA GLN A 722 -33.21 -13.62 31.02
C GLN A 722 -34.02 -14.85 30.59
N LEU A 723 -35.33 -14.83 30.80
CA LEU A 723 -36.23 -15.88 30.30
C LEU A 723 -36.38 -15.73 28.78
N GLY A 724 -35.99 -16.78 28.04
CA GLY A 724 -36.06 -16.80 26.58
C GLY A 724 -37.50 -16.91 26.06
N PHE A 725 -37.97 -15.88 25.35
CA PHE A 725 -39.12 -16.01 24.47
C PHE A 725 -38.63 -16.50 23.10
N ARG A 726 -38.92 -17.77 22.76
CA ARG A 726 -38.66 -18.30 21.41
C ARG A 726 -39.75 -17.82 20.43
N ASN A 727 -39.39 -17.64 19.16
CA ASN A 727 -40.28 -17.33 18.01
C ASN A 727 -40.65 -15.85 17.82
N GLY A 728 -39.70 -14.91 17.87
CA GLY A 728 -39.95 -13.55 17.37
C GLY A 728 -40.88 -12.70 18.26
N ARG A 729 -41.02 -13.04 19.56
CA ARG A 729 -41.91 -12.33 20.50
C ARG A 729 -41.09 -11.41 21.41
N LEU A 730 -41.43 -10.13 21.40
CA LEU A 730 -40.85 -9.13 22.31
C LEU A 730 -41.79 -8.88 23.50
N PRO A 731 -41.27 -8.66 24.72
CA PRO A 731 -42.06 -8.29 25.89
C PRO A 731 -42.44 -6.80 25.82
N LEU A 732 -43.42 -6.44 24.99
CA LEU A 732 -43.79 -5.03 24.77
C LEU A 732 -44.74 -4.51 25.86
N LYS A 733 -44.42 -3.36 26.44
CA LYS A 733 -45.30 -2.60 27.33
C LYS A 733 -45.81 -1.36 26.60
N MET A 734 -47.12 -1.27 26.51
CA MET A 734 -47.81 -0.21 25.78
C MET A 734 -49.13 0.17 26.43
N SER A 735 -49.65 1.36 26.10
CA SER A 735 -50.95 1.84 26.56
C SER A 735 -52.08 0.92 26.08
N SER A 736 -53.24 0.94 26.76
CA SER A 736 -54.40 0.12 26.35
C SER A 736 -54.85 0.41 24.91
N ARG A 737 -54.75 1.67 24.46
CA ARG A 737 -55.07 2.06 23.09
C ARG A 737 -54.09 1.45 22.08
N THR A 738 -52.79 1.63 22.31
CA THR A 738 -51.71 1.08 21.47
C THR A 738 -51.80 -0.45 21.41
N ARG A 739 -52.14 -1.09 22.53
CA ARG A 739 -52.36 -2.54 22.62
C ARG A 739 -53.50 -3.01 21.76
N ALA A 740 -54.66 -2.35 21.83
CA ALA A 740 -55.81 -2.72 21.01
C ALA A 740 -55.46 -2.67 19.51
N ILE A 741 -54.70 -1.65 19.08
CA ILE A 741 -54.22 -1.54 17.69
C ILE A 741 -53.29 -2.71 17.37
N TYR A 742 -52.24 -2.93 18.18
CA TYR A 742 -51.27 -4.01 17.95
C TYR A 742 -51.92 -5.40 17.88
N GLU A 743 -52.81 -5.73 18.82
CA GLU A 743 -53.50 -7.03 18.86
C GLU A 743 -54.46 -7.20 17.68
N SER A 744 -55.07 -6.09 17.20
CA SER A 744 -55.95 -6.13 16.03
C SER A 744 -55.20 -6.45 14.73
N VAL A 745 -54.02 -5.86 14.52
CA VAL A 745 -53.24 -6.06 13.28
C VAL A 745 -52.39 -7.32 13.33
N SER A 746 -51.76 -7.63 14.46
CA SER A 746 -50.91 -8.83 14.60
C SER A 746 -51.70 -10.13 14.75
N ARG A 747 -53.02 -10.03 15.02
CA ARG A 747 -53.92 -11.15 15.34
C ARG A 747 -53.39 -12.03 16.49
N ARG A 748 -52.60 -11.44 17.39
CA ARG A 748 -51.97 -12.10 18.55
C ARG A 748 -52.25 -11.29 19.80
N LYS A 749 -52.66 -11.98 20.88
CA LYS A 749 -52.78 -11.35 22.20
C LYS A 749 -51.40 -11.19 22.83
N LEU A 750 -51.16 -10.02 23.43
CA LEU A 750 -49.89 -9.71 24.04
C LEU A 750 -49.87 -10.27 25.48
N LEU A 751 -48.97 -11.21 25.76
CA LEU A 751 -48.77 -11.73 27.11
C LEU A 751 -47.95 -10.71 27.91
N GLN A 752 -48.58 -10.01 28.86
CA GLN A 752 -47.84 -9.16 29.80
C GLN A 752 -47.19 -10.03 30.87
N THR A 753 -45.86 -9.99 30.96
CA THR A 753 -45.14 -10.50 32.13
C THR A 753 -44.98 -9.41 33.18
N SER A 754 -45.09 -9.77 34.46
CA SER A 754 -45.01 -8.86 35.61
C SER A 754 -43.57 -8.53 36.04
N VAL A 755 -42.58 -8.72 35.16
CA VAL A 755 -41.15 -8.61 35.49
C VAL A 755 -40.57 -7.41 34.75
N GLY A 756 -39.81 -6.56 35.46
CA GLY A 756 -39.34 -5.23 35.03
C GLY A 756 -38.35 -5.16 33.87
N SER A 757 -38.56 -5.97 32.82
CA SER A 757 -37.78 -6.05 31.58
C SER A 757 -38.66 -5.79 30.34
N ASP A 758 -39.81 -5.13 30.50
CA ASP A 758 -40.69 -4.83 29.38
C ASP A 758 -40.18 -3.65 28.52
N VAL A 759 -40.26 -3.79 27.21
CA VAL A 759 -39.89 -2.76 26.22
C VAL A 759 -41.01 -1.75 26.08
N VAL A 760 -40.76 -0.49 26.41
CA VAL A 760 -41.77 0.57 26.31
C VAL A 760 -42.00 0.93 24.85
N VAL A 761 -43.25 0.79 24.40
CA VAL A 761 -43.73 1.32 23.11
C VAL A 761 -44.61 2.52 23.39
N ARG A 762 -44.15 3.69 22.93
CA ARG A 762 -44.79 4.98 23.16
C ARG A 762 -46.05 5.16 22.31
N ASP A 763 -45.92 4.83 21.03
CA ASP A 763 -47.00 4.98 20.06
C ASP A 763 -46.82 3.98 18.91
N ILE A 764 -47.89 3.76 18.15
CA ILE A 764 -47.94 2.80 17.03
C ILE A 764 -48.63 3.39 15.81
N VAL A 765 -48.06 3.13 14.64
CA VAL A 765 -48.73 3.28 13.34
C VAL A 765 -48.64 1.98 12.56
N THR A 766 -49.60 1.79 11.65
CA THR A 766 -49.74 0.55 10.87
C THR A 766 -49.60 0.85 9.38
N VAL A 767 -48.95 -0.04 8.65
CA VAL A 767 -48.78 0.01 7.20
C VAL A 767 -49.44 -1.21 6.60
N SER A 768 -50.36 -1.00 5.65
CA SER A 768 -51.02 -2.08 4.91
C SER A 768 -51.35 -1.65 3.48
N GLN A 769 -50.91 -2.43 2.49
CA GLN A 769 -51.10 -2.12 1.06
C GLN A 769 -52.57 -2.12 0.64
N ASP A 770 -53.45 -2.81 1.38
CA ASP A 770 -54.90 -2.86 1.14
C ASP A 770 -55.65 -1.61 1.66
N GLY A 771 -54.94 -0.66 2.27
CA GLY A 771 -55.52 0.57 2.82
C GLY A 771 -56.19 0.42 4.19
N SER A 772 -56.12 -0.76 4.83
CA SER A 772 -56.68 -0.97 6.18
C SER A 772 -55.81 -0.40 7.31
N GLY A 773 -54.55 -0.06 7.02
CA GLY A 773 -53.61 0.55 7.96
C GLY A 773 -53.69 2.09 8.00
N ASN A 774 -52.83 2.72 8.79
CA ASN A 774 -52.69 4.17 8.81
C ASN A 774 -52.03 4.71 7.53
N PHE A 775 -51.13 3.92 6.94
CA PHE A 775 -50.41 4.23 5.72
C PHE A 775 -50.44 3.03 4.78
N THR A 776 -50.24 3.25 3.49
CA THR A 776 -50.08 2.19 2.48
C THR A 776 -48.61 1.91 2.16
N THR A 777 -47.71 2.83 2.52
CA THR A 777 -46.27 2.74 2.28
C THR A 777 -45.48 2.82 3.58
N ILE A 778 -44.30 2.22 3.60
CA ILE A 778 -43.40 2.25 4.76
C ILE A 778 -42.78 3.65 4.90
N ASN A 779 -42.44 4.30 3.79
CA ASN A 779 -41.84 5.64 3.80
C ASN A 779 -42.77 6.71 4.40
N ASP A 780 -44.08 6.65 4.15
CA ASP A 780 -45.04 7.59 4.75
C ASP A 780 -45.14 7.41 6.28
N ALA A 781 -45.12 6.17 6.75
CA ALA A 781 -45.11 5.88 8.18
C ALA A 781 -43.84 6.39 8.88
N ILE A 782 -42.68 6.26 8.23
CA ILE A 782 -41.41 6.82 8.74
C ILE A 782 -41.45 8.34 8.74
N ALA A 783 -42.00 8.97 7.70
CA ALA A 783 -42.14 10.42 7.63
C ALA A 783 -42.98 10.95 8.80
N ALA A 784 -44.05 10.26 9.16
CA ALA A 784 -44.93 10.57 10.29
C ALA A 784 -44.31 10.30 11.67
N ALA A 785 -43.31 9.42 11.77
CA ALA A 785 -42.63 9.11 13.03
C ALA A 785 -41.95 10.37 13.62
N PRO A 786 -41.88 10.50 14.96
CA PRO A 786 -41.20 11.62 15.61
C PRO A 786 -39.71 11.67 15.26
N ASN A 787 -39.14 12.88 15.30
CA ASN A 787 -37.71 13.09 15.18
C ASN A 787 -37.07 13.26 16.56
N LYS A 788 -35.86 12.72 16.74
CA LYS A 788 -35.00 12.84 17.92
C LYS A 788 -35.64 12.31 19.21
N SER A 789 -36.36 11.20 19.12
CA SER A 789 -36.80 10.45 20.29
C SER A 789 -35.59 10.00 21.12
N VAL A 790 -35.76 9.93 22.43
CA VAL A 790 -34.73 9.43 23.36
C VAL A 790 -35.18 8.09 23.97
N SER A 791 -34.24 7.28 24.46
CA SER A 791 -34.54 5.94 24.98
C SER A 791 -35.62 5.94 26.07
N THR A 792 -35.64 6.98 26.92
CA THR A 792 -36.60 7.12 28.02
C THR A 792 -38.05 7.32 27.55
N ASP A 793 -38.26 7.79 26.31
CA ASP A 793 -39.61 7.99 25.76
C ASP A 793 -40.23 6.67 25.29
N GLY A 794 -39.43 5.62 25.12
CA GLY A 794 -39.82 4.36 24.49
C GLY A 794 -39.86 4.43 22.96
N TYR A 795 -40.08 3.28 22.33
CA TYR A 795 -40.06 3.12 20.89
C TYR A 795 -41.30 3.70 20.21
N PHE A 796 -41.11 4.29 19.03
CA PHE A 796 -42.20 4.50 18.08
C PHE A 796 -42.28 3.28 17.15
N LEU A 797 -43.41 2.55 17.23
CA LEU A 797 -43.59 1.30 16.50
C LEU A 797 -44.30 1.53 15.16
N ILE A 798 -43.67 1.10 14.07
CA ILE A 798 -44.29 0.92 12.76
C ILE A 798 -44.56 -0.58 12.58
N TYR A 799 -45.84 -0.96 12.53
CA TYR A 799 -46.25 -2.33 12.24
C TYR A 799 -46.59 -2.47 10.75
N VAL A 800 -45.93 -3.38 10.05
CA VAL A 800 -46.09 -3.58 8.60
C VAL A 800 -46.74 -4.93 8.36
N THR A 801 -47.96 -4.92 7.82
CA THR A 801 -48.70 -6.17 7.55
C THR A 801 -48.06 -6.98 6.42
N ALA A 802 -48.44 -8.24 6.27
CA ALA A 802 -47.99 -9.11 5.20
C ALA A 802 -48.25 -8.49 3.82
N GLY A 803 -47.24 -8.55 2.95
CA GLY A 803 -47.24 -7.89 1.64
C GLY A 803 -45.83 -7.79 1.07
N VAL A 804 -45.76 -7.41 -0.20
CA VAL A 804 -44.50 -7.13 -0.90
C VAL A 804 -44.44 -5.64 -1.17
N TYR A 805 -43.59 -4.95 -0.43
CA TYR A 805 -43.40 -3.51 -0.46
C TYR A 805 -42.19 -3.19 -1.36
N ASP A 806 -42.46 -2.86 -2.62
CA ASP A 806 -41.45 -2.42 -3.59
C ASP A 806 -41.11 -0.95 -3.34
N GLU A 807 -40.26 -0.72 -2.34
CA GLU A 807 -39.90 0.60 -1.83
C GLU A 807 -38.42 0.63 -1.43
N ILE A 808 -37.76 1.74 -1.73
CA ILE A 808 -36.44 2.03 -1.16
C ILE A 808 -36.66 2.83 0.12
N VAL A 809 -36.28 2.25 1.26
CA VAL A 809 -36.60 2.76 2.59
C VAL A 809 -35.34 3.32 3.26
N SER A 810 -35.45 4.49 3.87
CA SER A 810 -34.35 5.14 4.60
C SER A 810 -34.79 5.62 5.98
N ILE A 811 -34.17 5.08 7.03
CA ILE A 811 -34.30 5.54 8.42
C ILE A 811 -33.19 6.55 8.70
N ASP A 812 -33.51 7.84 8.56
CA ASP A 812 -32.53 8.92 8.70
C ASP A 812 -32.02 9.09 10.14
N LYS A 813 -30.87 9.76 10.31
CA LYS A 813 -30.21 9.94 11.62
C LYS A 813 -31.08 10.62 12.69
N LYS A 814 -32.14 11.33 12.30
CA LYS A 814 -33.11 11.96 13.22
C LYS A 814 -34.21 11.00 13.66
N LYS A 815 -34.41 9.86 13.01
CA LYS A 815 -35.43 8.86 13.37
C LYS A 815 -34.88 7.86 14.38
N THR A 816 -34.55 8.34 15.58
CA THR A 816 -33.97 7.54 16.66
C THR A 816 -35.05 6.73 17.40
N TYR A 817 -34.68 5.55 17.91
CA TYR A 817 -35.56 4.63 18.66
C TYR A 817 -36.86 4.27 17.92
N LEU A 818 -36.74 4.01 16.62
CA LEU A 818 -37.83 3.51 15.77
C LEU A 818 -37.81 1.98 15.78
N MET A 819 -38.98 1.36 15.95
CA MET A 819 -39.17 -0.08 15.87
C MET A 819 -40.03 -0.43 14.66
N LEU A 820 -39.55 -1.34 13.80
CA LEU A 820 -40.25 -1.81 12.61
C LEU A 820 -40.54 -3.31 12.77
N ILE A 821 -41.82 -3.68 12.88
CA ILE A 821 -42.25 -5.08 13.06
C ILE A 821 -43.11 -5.52 11.88
N GLY A 822 -42.75 -6.65 11.28
CA GLY A 822 -43.54 -7.34 10.25
C GLY A 822 -44.37 -8.52 10.77
N ASP A 823 -45.16 -9.12 9.88
CA ASP A 823 -45.96 -10.32 10.16
C ASP A 823 -45.14 -11.64 10.18
N GLY A 824 -43.87 -11.58 9.76
CA GLY A 824 -42.95 -12.71 9.71
C GLY A 824 -42.04 -12.69 8.48
N ILE A 825 -40.92 -13.40 8.59
CA ILE A 825 -40.07 -13.78 7.45
C ILE A 825 -40.95 -14.40 6.36
N ASN A 826 -40.71 -14.04 5.10
CA ASN A 826 -41.47 -14.44 3.91
C ASN A 826 -42.94 -13.99 3.87
N LYS A 827 -43.40 -13.17 4.83
CA LYS A 827 -44.76 -12.59 4.81
C LYS A 827 -44.73 -11.09 4.56
N THR A 828 -43.88 -10.37 5.29
CA THR A 828 -43.64 -8.93 5.09
C THR A 828 -42.30 -8.77 4.41
N ILE A 829 -42.31 -8.40 3.12
CA ILE A 829 -41.11 -8.33 2.28
C ILE A 829 -40.92 -6.89 1.82
N ILE A 830 -39.79 -6.27 2.16
CA ILE A 830 -39.32 -5.01 1.58
C ILE A 830 -38.38 -5.35 0.44
N THR A 831 -38.66 -4.86 -0.77
CA THR A 831 -37.88 -5.22 -1.96
C THR A 831 -37.45 -4.00 -2.77
N GLY A 832 -36.30 -4.16 -3.42
CA GLY A 832 -35.73 -3.21 -4.38
C GLY A 832 -34.75 -3.94 -5.29
N ASN A 833 -34.15 -3.21 -6.24
CA ASN A 833 -33.25 -3.78 -7.25
C ASN A 833 -32.12 -2.84 -7.68
N ARG A 834 -31.78 -1.83 -6.86
CA ARG A 834 -30.67 -0.92 -7.18
C ARG A 834 -29.36 -1.68 -7.12
N SER A 835 -28.47 -1.40 -8.06
CA SER A 835 -27.18 -2.07 -8.20
C SER A 835 -26.10 -1.14 -8.76
N VAL A 836 -24.84 -1.52 -8.59
CA VAL A 836 -23.71 -0.78 -9.17
C VAL A 836 -23.75 -0.78 -10.69
N VAL A 837 -24.12 -1.90 -11.31
CA VAL A 837 -24.27 -2.00 -12.77
C VAL A 837 -25.31 -1.01 -13.30
N ASP A 838 -26.36 -0.70 -12.53
CA ASP A 838 -27.40 0.27 -12.90
C ASP A 838 -27.04 1.72 -12.50
N GLY A 839 -25.76 1.98 -12.20
CA GLY A 839 -25.20 3.30 -11.94
C GLY A 839 -25.42 3.83 -10.52
N TRP A 840 -25.82 2.98 -9.56
CA TRP A 840 -25.81 3.36 -8.15
C TRP A 840 -24.42 3.13 -7.56
N THR A 841 -24.09 3.79 -6.46
CA THR A 841 -22.95 3.38 -5.64
C THR A 841 -23.37 2.18 -4.79
N THR A 842 -22.41 1.38 -4.30
CA THR A 842 -22.71 0.31 -3.34
C THR A 842 -23.46 0.87 -2.13
N PHE A 843 -23.04 2.03 -1.60
CA PHE A 843 -23.68 2.70 -0.46
C PHE A 843 -25.15 3.08 -0.71
N SER A 844 -25.46 3.60 -1.90
CA SER A 844 -26.81 4.03 -2.28
C SER A 844 -27.65 2.95 -2.99
N SER A 845 -27.12 1.73 -3.13
CA SER A 845 -27.85 0.57 -3.68
C SER A 845 -28.79 -0.10 -2.67
N ALA A 846 -28.69 0.24 -1.39
CA ALA A 846 -29.45 -0.38 -0.31
C ALA A 846 -30.98 -0.28 -0.51
N THR A 847 -31.69 -1.40 -0.37
CA THR A 847 -33.16 -1.43 -0.33
C THR A 847 -33.67 -0.83 0.97
N LEU A 848 -33.06 -1.18 2.11
CA LEU A 848 -33.27 -0.52 3.41
C LEU A 848 -31.94 0.06 3.92
N ALA A 849 -31.92 1.36 4.17
CA ALA A 849 -30.81 2.06 4.80
C ALA A 849 -31.18 2.51 6.22
N VAL A 850 -30.41 2.12 7.22
CA VAL A 850 -30.65 2.46 8.64
C VAL A 850 -29.49 3.29 9.18
N VAL A 851 -29.79 4.50 9.66
CA VAL A 851 -28.82 5.43 10.28
C VAL A 851 -29.30 5.94 11.64
N GLY A 852 -30.62 5.95 11.89
CA GLY A 852 -31.20 6.35 13.18
C GLY A 852 -30.79 5.43 14.33
N GLN A 853 -30.13 5.98 15.35
CA GLN A 853 -29.69 5.26 16.56
C GLN A 853 -30.84 4.51 17.24
N GLY A 854 -30.55 3.32 17.77
CA GLY A 854 -31.51 2.53 18.54
C GLY A 854 -32.59 1.89 17.69
N PHE A 855 -32.39 1.73 16.37
CA PHE A 855 -33.36 1.08 15.50
C PHE A 855 -33.55 -0.40 15.84
N VAL A 856 -34.79 -0.88 15.84
CA VAL A 856 -35.12 -2.31 16.01
C VAL A 856 -35.98 -2.81 14.85
N GLY A 857 -35.48 -3.80 14.11
CA GLY A 857 -36.22 -4.51 13.05
C GLY A 857 -36.60 -5.92 13.47
N VAL A 858 -37.86 -6.32 13.27
CA VAL A 858 -38.33 -7.66 13.68
C VAL A 858 -39.26 -8.26 12.63
N ASN A 859 -39.12 -9.58 12.37
CA ASN A 859 -40.10 -10.34 11.57
C ASN A 859 -40.32 -9.80 10.15
N ILE A 860 -39.26 -9.32 9.51
CA ILE A 860 -39.29 -8.79 8.14
C ILE A 860 -38.27 -9.48 7.24
N THR A 861 -38.59 -9.62 5.96
CA THR A 861 -37.63 -9.94 4.91
C THR A 861 -37.25 -8.66 4.19
N VAL A 862 -35.95 -8.43 3.97
CA VAL A 862 -35.46 -7.38 3.07
C VAL A 862 -34.66 -8.02 1.95
N ARG A 863 -35.06 -7.77 0.70
CA ARG A 863 -34.45 -8.41 -0.47
C ARG A 863 -34.04 -7.41 -1.55
N ASN A 864 -32.80 -7.52 -2.03
CA ASN A 864 -32.39 -6.91 -3.29
C ASN A 864 -32.45 -7.94 -4.43
N THR A 865 -33.26 -7.66 -5.44
CA THR A 865 -33.58 -8.58 -6.55
C THR A 865 -32.74 -8.36 -7.81
N ALA A 866 -31.71 -7.51 -7.76
CA ALA A 866 -30.87 -7.19 -8.93
C ALA A 866 -30.22 -8.44 -9.58
N GLY A 867 -29.80 -9.42 -8.77
CA GLY A 867 -29.21 -10.67 -9.23
C GLY A 867 -27.68 -10.65 -9.30
N ALA A 868 -27.05 -11.83 -9.38
CA ALA A 868 -25.58 -11.95 -9.37
C ALA A 868 -24.88 -11.20 -10.51
N ALA A 869 -25.51 -11.12 -11.68
CA ALA A 869 -24.98 -10.41 -12.86
C ALA A 869 -24.94 -8.89 -12.70
N LYS A 870 -25.57 -8.34 -11.65
CA LYS A 870 -25.61 -6.92 -11.36
C LYS A 870 -24.52 -6.47 -10.37
N HIS A 871 -23.61 -7.36 -10.01
CA HIS A 871 -22.54 -7.12 -9.04
C HIS A 871 -23.09 -6.62 -7.69
N GLN A 872 -22.45 -5.62 -7.07
CA GLN A 872 -22.83 -5.12 -5.75
C GLN A 872 -24.27 -4.58 -5.74
N ALA A 873 -25.11 -5.14 -4.88
CA ALA A 873 -26.52 -4.78 -4.75
C ALA A 873 -27.04 -5.04 -3.33
N VAL A 874 -27.05 -3.99 -2.50
CA VAL A 874 -27.28 -4.11 -1.07
C VAL A 874 -28.78 -4.30 -0.76
N ALA A 875 -29.10 -5.30 0.07
CA ALA A 875 -30.44 -5.44 0.66
C ALA A 875 -30.58 -4.49 1.84
N VAL A 876 -29.68 -4.59 2.82
CA VAL A 876 -29.68 -3.73 4.00
C VAL A 876 -28.32 -3.07 4.20
N ARG A 877 -28.32 -1.75 4.38
CA ARG A 877 -27.17 -1.01 4.90
C ARG A 877 -27.49 -0.48 6.29
N ASN A 878 -26.73 -0.89 7.29
CA ASN A 878 -26.90 -0.45 8.66
C ASN A 878 -25.65 0.34 9.12
N GLY A 879 -25.85 1.60 9.47
CA GLY A 879 -24.86 2.48 10.10
C GLY A 879 -25.45 3.18 11.33
N ALA A 880 -26.43 2.55 11.99
CA ALA A 880 -27.04 3.03 13.22
C ALA A 880 -26.40 2.38 14.44
N ASP A 881 -26.04 3.20 15.43
CA ASP A 881 -25.53 2.71 16.70
C ASP A 881 -26.64 2.10 17.56
N LEU A 882 -26.29 1.10 18.36
CA LEU A 882 -27.22 0.38 19.24
C LEU A 882 -28.43 -0.20 18.48
N SER A 883 -28.21 -0.65 17.24
CA SER A 883 -29.28 -1.18 16.38
C SER A 883 -29.41 -2.70 16.49
N THR A 884 -30.63 -3.21 16.34
CA THR A 884 -30.92 -4.64 16.47
C THR A 884 -31.86 -5.15 15.39
N PHE A 885 -31.54 -6.31 14.82
CA PHE A 885 -32.45 -7.09 14.01
C PHE A 885 -32.73 -8.43 14.65
N TYR A 886 -34.00 -8.81 14.75
CA TYR A 886 -34.42 -10.05 15.38
C TYR A 886 -35.41 -10.82 14.50
N SER A 887 -35.14 -12.10 14.22
CA SER A 887 -36.01 -12.92 13.37
C SER A 887 -36.31 -12.26 12.01
N CYS A 888 -35.27 -11.74 11.35
CA CYS A 888 -35.36 -11.12 10.02
C CYS A 888 -34.68 -11.99 8.96
N SER A 889 -35.02 -11.78 7.69
CA SER A 889 -34.31 -12.37 6.54
C SER A 889 -33.69 -11.29 5.66
N PHE A 890 -32.43 -11.46 5.27
CA PHE A 890 -31.70 -10.57 4.38
C PHE A 890 -31.26 -11.33 3.14
N GLU A 891 -31.72 -10.89 1.97
CA GLU A 891 -31.65 -11.71 0.76
C GLU A 891 -31.07 -10.93 -0.41
N GLY A 892 -29.99 -11.46 -0.99
CA GLY A 892 -29.35 -10.90 -2.17
C GLY A 892 -28.39 -11.89 -2.81
N TYR A 893 -27.38 -11.34 -3.48
CA TYR A 893 -26.25 -12.08 -4.03
C TYR A 893 -24.95 -11.44 -3.49
N GLN A 894 -24.27 -10.63 -4.30
CA GLN A 894 -23.09 -9.90 -3.87
C GLN A 894 -23.47 -8.70 -2.98
N ASP A 895 -22.76 -8.51 -1.88
CA ASP A 895 -22.90 -7.36 -0.97
C ASP A 895 -24.30 -7.26 -0.30
N THR A 896 -24.90 -8.37 0.11
CA THR A 896 -26.29 -8.40 0.64
C THR A 896 -26.50 -7.53 1.88
N LEU A 897 -25.68 -7.69 2.91
CA LEU A 897 -25.79 -7.02 4.19
C LEU A 897 -24.54 -6.16 4.47
N TYR A 898 -24.70 -4.84 4.32
CA TYR A 898 -23.67 -3.85 4.59
C TYR A 898 -23.77 -3.41 6.07
N VAL A 899 -23.06 -4.11 6.96
CA VAL A 899 -22.82 -3.73 8.35
C VAL A 899 -21.81 -2.56 8.42
N HIS A 900 -22.26 -1.38 8.01
CA HIS A 900 -21.42 -0.24 7.66
C HIS A 900 -20.52 0.23 8.80
N SER A 901 -21.10 0.70 9.91
CA SER A 901 -20.37 1.28 11.03
C SER A 901 -21.17 1.17 12.35
N LEU A 902 -20.55 1.53 13.47
CA LEU A 902 -21.15 1.58 14.82
C LEU A 902 -21.54 0.20 15.38
N ARG A 903 -22.22 0.16 16.55
CA ARG A 903 -22.57 -1.09 17.24
C ARG A 903 -23.89 -1.68 16.75
N GLN A 904 -23.88 -2.97 16.43
CA GLN A 904 -25.04 -3.66 15.85
C GLN A 904 -25.18 -5.08 16.41
N PHE A 905 -26.42 -5.56 16.51
CA PHE A 905 -26.74 -6.92 16.95
C PHE A 905 -27.77 -7.58 16.02
N TYR A 906 -27.51 -8.81 15.61
CA TYR A 906 -28.42 -9.60 14.77
C TYR A 906 -28.68 -10.93 15.48
N SER A 907 -29.95 -11.27 15.69
CA SER A 907 -30.33 -12.49 16.41
C SER A 907 -31.41 -13.27 15.67
N GLU A 908 -31.24 -14.59 15.57
CA GLU A 908 -32.20 -15.49 14.92
C GLU A 908 -32.55 -15.07 13.48
N CYS A 909 -31.62 -14.47 12.75
CA CYS A 909 -31.83 -13.99 11.38
C CYS A 909 -31.36 -14.99 10.33
N ASP A 910 -31.99 -14.98 9.15
CA ASP A 910 -31.54 -15.70 7.96
C ASP A 910 -30.81 -14.73 7.01
N ILE A 911 -29.62 -15.11 6.53
CA ILE A 911 -28.80 -14.25 5.67
C ILE A 911 -28.38 -15.04 4.43
N TYR A 912 -28.77 -14.57 3.25
CA TYR A 912 -28.51 -15.24 1.98
C TYR A 912 -27.64 -14.37 1.07
N GLY A 913 -26.62 -14.96 0.44
CA GLY A 913 -25.84 -14.25 -0.57
C GLY A 913 -24.70 -15.08 -1.16
N THR A 914 -23.82 -14.42 -1.89
CA THR A 914 -22.71 -15.06 -2.62
C THR A 914 -21.35 -14.47 -2.26
N VAL A 915 -20.91 -13.43 -2.96
CA VAL A 915 -19.63 -12.75 -2.73
C VAL A 915 -19.82 -11.68 -1.67
N ASP A 916 -19.02 -11.72 -0.62
CA ASP A 916 -18.92 -10.69 0.42
C ASP A 916 -20.28 -10.30 1.05
N PHE A 917 -21.16 -11.28 1.24
CA PHE A 917 -22.56 -10.96 1.50
C PHE A 917 -22.84 -10.42 2.92
N ILE A 918 -21.86 -10.48 3.84
CA ILE A 918 -21.82 -9.72 5.08
C ILE A 918 -20.52 -8.89 5.09
N PHE A 919 -20.62 -7.57 4.91
CA PHE A 919 -19.43 -6.73 4.75
C PHE A 919 -19.59 -5.35 5.39
N GLY A 920 -18.47 -4.67 5.63
CA GLY A 920 -18.44 -3.37 6.30
C GLY A 920 -17.47 -3.33 7.46
N ASN A 921 -17.57 -2.28 8.27
CA ASN A 921 -16.66 -2.02 9.39
C ASN A 921 -17.42 -1.67 10.68
N ALA A 922 -18.61 -2.24 10.87
CA ALA A 922 -19.31 -2.17 12.15
C ALA A 922 -18.58 -2.95 13.25
N LYS A 923 -19.01 -2.70 14.48
CA LYS A 923 -18.73 -3.50 15.66
C LYS A 923 -19.98 -4.36 15.90
N VAL A 924 -19.98 -5.59 15.38
CA VAL A 924 -21.22 -6.38 15.22
C VAL A 924 -21.10 -7.81 15.75
N VAL A 925 -22.17 -8.28 16.40
CA VAL A 925 -22.36 -9.70 16.74
C VAL A 925 -23.61 -10.23 16.03
N PHE A 926 -23.44 -11.36 15.34
CA PHE A 926 -24.50 -12.21 14.85
C PHE A 926 -24.64 -13.40 15.80
N GLN A 927 -25.82 -13.62 16.36
CA GLN A 927 -26.08 -14.69 17.31
C GLN A 927 -27.25 -15.56 16.89
N SER A 928 -27.08 -16.89 16.93
CA SER A 928 -28.16 -17.83 16.57
C SER A 928 -28.74 -17.61 15.18
N CYS A 929 -27.96 -17.02 14.26
CA CYS A 929 -28.38 -16.73 12.89
C CYS A 929 -28.07 -17.91 11.96
N ASN A 930 -28.78 -17.99 10.85
CA ASN A 930 -28.49 -18.91 9.76
C ASN A 930 -27.87 -18.14 8.58
N MET A 931 -26.77 -18.66 8.06
CA MET A 931 -26.05 -18.09 6.92
C MET A 931 -26.10 -19.08 5.77
N TYR A 932 -26.63 -18.62 4.65
CA TYR A 932 -26.94 -19.42 3.48
C TYR A 932 -26.18 -18.94 2.24
N PRO A 933 -24.92 -19.38 2.04
CA PRO A 933 -24.21 -19.22 0.79
C PRO A 933 -25.01 -19.83 -0.37
N ARG A 934 -25.23 -19.03 -1.41
CA ARG A 934 -26.03 -19.37 -2.59
C ARG A 934 -25.17 -19.78 -3.77
N LEU A 935 -25.79 -20.26 -4.84
CA LEU A 935 -25.09 -20.52 -6.10
C LEU A 935 -24.65 -19.18 -6.75
N PRO A 936 -23.35 -18.89 -6.91
CA PRO A 936 -22.88 -17.68 -7.57
C PRO A 936 -22.84 -17.86 -9.10
N MET A 937 -22.36 -16.85 -9.83
CA MET A 937 -22.11 -17.01 -11.26
C MET A 937 -20.99 -18.03 -11.52
N SER A 938 -21.02 -18.70 -12.68
CA SER A 938 -19.98 -19.64 -13.07
C SER A 938 -18.58 -19.01 -12.98
N GLY A 939 -17.66 -19.69 -12.29
CA GLY A 939 -16.28 -19.23 -12.07
C GLY A 939 -16.10 -18.24 -10.90
N GLN A 940 -17.17 -17.89 -10.19
CA GLN A 940 -17.11 -17.17 -8.91
C GLN A 940 -17.03 -18.14 -7.73
N PHE A 941 -17.01 -17.58 -6.52
CA PHE A 941 -16.95 -18.25 -5.24
C PHE A 941 -17.85 -17.51 -4.26
N ASN A 942 -18.08 -18.10 -3.09
CA ASN A 942 -18.75 -17.42 -1.99
C ASN A 942 -17.75 -16.99 -0.91
N ALA A 943 -17.92 -15.80 -0.38
CA ALA A 943 -17.26 -15.34 0.84
C ALA A 943 -18.33 -14.80 1.77
N ILE A 944 -18.46 -15.41 2.96
CA ILE A 944 -19.50 -15.03 3.91
C ILE A 944 -19.23 -13.62 4.44
N THR A 945 -17.99 -13.36 4.87
CA THR A 945 -17.59 -12.02 5.35
C THR A 945 -16.54 -11.32 4.50
N ALA A 946 -16.64 -10.00 4.43
CA ALA A 946 -15.59 -9.12 3.95
C ALA A 946 -15.44 -7.91 4.88
N GLN A 947 -14.73 -8.12 6.00
CA GLN A 947 -14.62 -7.11 7.05
C GLN A 947 -13.59 -6.04 6.68
N GLY A 948 -13.96 -4.77 6.82
CA GLY A 948 -13.24 -3.61 6.27
C GLY A 948 -12.56 -2.71 7.30
N ARG A 949 -11.94 -3.25 8.35
CA ARG A 949 -11.18 -2.43 9.33
C ARG A 949 -9.87 -1.92 8.71
N THR A 950 -9.66 -0.61 8.76
CA THR A 950 -8.52 0.09 8.13
C THR A 950 -7.48 0.61 9.11
N ASP A 951 -7.80 0.68 10.41
CA ASP A 951 -6.89 1.19 11.43
C ASP A 951 -6.92 0.26 12.67
N PRO A 952 -5.76 -0.13 13.22
CA PRO A 952 -5.69 -1.08 14.34
C PRO A 952 -6.35 -0.53 15.62
N ASN A 953 -6.47 0.79 15.77
CA ASN A 953 -7.11 1.46 16.90
C ASN A 953 -8.65 1.46 16.80
N GLN A 954 -9.21 1.05 15.65
CA GLN A 954 -10.65 0.83 15.53
C GLN A 954 -11.09 -0.36 16.38
N ASP A 955 -12.16 -0.16 17.14
CA ASP A 955 -12.81 -1.16 17.99
C ASP A 955 -13.80 -2.07 17.23
N THR A 956 -13.73 -2.07 15.90
CA THR A 956 -14.68 -2.71 14.98
C THR A 956 -14.32 -4.16 14.63
N GLY A 957 -15.27 -4.92 14.09
CA GLY A 957 -15.09 -6.34 13.76
C GLY A 957 -16.42 -7.08 13.64
N ILE A 958 -16.39 -8.23 12.98
CA ILE A 958 -17.54 -9.13 12.83
C ILE A 958 -17.37 -10.34 13.75
N SER A 959 -18.32 -10.56 14.66
CA SER A 959 -18.37 -11.75 15.52
C SER A 959 -19.57 -12.60 15.15
N ILE A 960 -19.33 -13.87 14.81
CA ILE A 960 -20.32 -14.86 14.42
C ILE A 960 -20.39 -15.90 15.54
N HIS A 961 -21.43 -15.85 16.35
CA HIS A 961 -21.55 -16.58 17.60
C HIS A 961 -22.76 -17.52 17.59
N ASN A 962 -22.58 -18.80 17.87
CA ASN A 962 -23.69 -19.76 17.93
C ASN A 962 -24.57 -19.79 16.66
N CYS A 963 -23.98 -19.56 15.49
CA CYS A 963 -24.71 -19.52 14.23
C CYS A 963 -24.71 -20.88 13.53
N THR A 964 -25.44 -20.99 12.41
CA THR A 964 -25.44 -22.15 11.52
C THR A 964 -25.11 -21.73 10.09
N ILE A 965 -24.15 -22.38 9.46
CA ILE A 965 -23.76 -22.14 8.06
C ILE A 965 -24.09 -23.38 7.23
N ARG A 966 -24.96 -23.21 6.22
CA ARG A 966 -25.41 -24.28 5.31
C ARG A 966 -25.56 -23.75 3.90
N ALA A 967 -25.39 -24.60 2.90
CA ALA A 967 -25.71 -24.22 1.52
C ALA A 967 -27.20 -23.86 1.40
N ALA A 968 -27.51 -22.79 0.67
CA ALA A 968 -28.87 -22.57 0.20
C ALA A 968 -29.27 -23.66 -0.79
N ASP A 969 -30.58 -23.85 -1.02
CA ASP A 969 -31.11 -24.93 -1.87
C ASP A 969 -30.47 -24.96 -3.28
N ASP A 970 -30.19 -23.79 -3.87
CA ASP A 970 -29.59 -23.67 -5.21
C ASP A 970 -28.13 -24.19 -5.27
N LEU A 971 -27.33 -23.91 -4.24
CA LEU A 971 -25.96 -24.41 -4.11
C LEU A 971 -25.95 -25.89 -3.66
N ALA A 972 -26.84 -26.28 -2.76
CA ALA A 972 -26.95 -27.66 -2.27
C ALA A 972 -27.31 -28.63 -3.40
N ALA A 973 -28.15 -28.18 -4.35
CA ALA A 973 -28.49 -28.93 -5.56
C ALA A 973 -27.34 -29.03 -6.58
N SER A 974 -26.25 -28.26 -6.41
CA SER A 974 -25.09 -28.22 -7.31
C SER A 974 -23.76 -28.41 -6.56
N PRO A 975 -23.51 -29.58 -5.92
CA PRO A 975 -22.30 -29.79 -5.15
C PRO A 975 -21.02 -29.59 -5.98
N GLY A 976 -20.07 -28.83 -5.44
CA GLY A 976 -18.80 -28.53 -6.12
C GLY A 976 -18.88 -27.44 -7.20
N ALA A 977 -20.04 -26.82 -7.42
CA ALA A 977 -20.17 -25.73 -8.40
C ALA A 977 -19.42 -24.44 -8.00
N ALA A 978 -19.21 -24.21 -6.70
CA ALA A 978 -18.47 -23.07 -6.18
C ALA A 978 -17.85 -23.37 -4.81
N SER A 979 -16.61 -22.92 -4.60
CA SER A 979 -15.98 -22.90 -3.28
C SER A 979 -16.63 -21.84 -2.38
N THR A 980 -16.80 -22.15 -1.10
CA THR A 980 -17.34 -21.23 -0.09
C THR A 980 -16.33 -21.02 1.03
N TYR A 981 -16.03 -19.76 1.34
CA TYR A 981 -15.08 -19.36 2.38
C TYR A 981 -15.80 -18.58 3.49
N LEU A 982 -15.29 -18.69 4.72
CA LEU A 982 -15.72 -17.93 5.89
C LEU A 982 -15.56 -16.42 5.69
N GLY A 983 -14.56 -15.99 4.92
CA GLY A 983 -14.41 -14.60 4.52
C GLY A 983 -13.09 -14.28 3.83
N ARG A 984 -12.90 -12.99 3.50
CA ARG A 984 -11.68 -12.44 2.93
C ARG A 984 -11.40 -10.99 3.39
N PRO A 985 -10.13 -10.58 3.55
CA PRO A 985 -9.79 -9.32 4.21
C PRO A 985 -9.93 -8.11 3.29
N TRP A 986 -11.12 -7.50 3.24
CA TRP A 986 -11.37 -6.31 2.41
C TRP A 986 -10.42 -5.15 2.71
N LYS A 987 -9.98 -4.99 3.97
CA LYS A 987 -9.03 -3.95 4.39
C LYS A 987 -7.95 -4.52 5.32
N GLU A 988 -6.85 -3.81 5.46
CA GLU A 988 -5.58 -4.26 6.07
C GLU A 988 -5.72 -4.88 7.47
N TYR A 989 -6.60 -4.35 8.32
CA TYR A 989 -6.77 -4.83 9.70
C TYR A 989 -8.01 -5.68 9.88
N SER A 990 -8.50 -6.33 8.80
CA SER A 990 -9.74 -7.10 8.78
C SER A 990 -9.89 -7.99 10.01
N ARG A 991 -11.03 -7.94 10.71
CA ARG A 991 -11.25 -8.69 11.95
C ARG A 991 -12.57 -9.44 11.97
N THR A 992 -12.51 -10.76 11.89
CA THR A 992 -13.69 -11.64 11.90
C THR A 992 -13.45 -12.83 12.81
N VAL A 993 -14.44 -13.19 13.65
CA VAL A 993 -14.37 -14.33 14.55
C VAL A 993 -15.59 -15.22 14.35
N TYR A 994 -15.38 -16.53 14.14
CA TYR A 994 -16.42 -17.56 14.16
C TYR A 994 -16.27 -18.41 15.41
N MET A 995 -17.28 -18.40 16.27
CA MET A 995 -17.23 -19.12 17.53
C MET A 995 -18.52 -19.86 17.86
N GLN A 996 -18.38 -21.09 18.34
CA GLN A 996 -19.49 -21.98 18.72
C GLN A 996 -20.50 -22.18 17.58
N THR A 997 -20.05 -22.05 16.34
CA THR A 997 -20.90 -22.03 15.14
C THR A 997 -20.86 -23.38 14.45
N PHE A 998 -22.02 -23.85 13.96
CA PHE A 998 -22.10 -25.04 13.12
C PHE A 998 -21.74 -24.70 11.67
N MET A 999 -20.80 -25.42 11.09
CA MET A 999 -20.30 -25.26 9.72
C MET A 999 -20.48 -26.55 8.94
N ASP A 1000 -21.34 -26.54 7.93
CA ASP A 1000 -21.53 -27.69 7.05
C ASP A 1000 -20.33 -27.89 6.09
N SER A 1001 -20.30 -29.01 5.38
CA SER A 1001 -19.22 -29.47 4.50
C SER A 1001 -18.91 -28.56 3.30
N LEU A 1002 -19.74 -27.57 2.99
CA LEU A 1002 -19.50 -26.61 1.90
C LEU A 1002 -18.29 -25.68 2.14
N ILE A 1003 -17.89 -25.50 3.40
CA ILE A 1003 -16.77 -24.62 3.75
C ILE A 1003 -15.49 -25.26 3.25
N ASP A 1004 -14.78 -24.54 2.40
CA ASP A 1004 -13.48 -24.95 1.88
C ASP A 1004 -12.52 -25.24 3.03
N ALA A 1005 -11.68 -26.26 2.89
CA ALA A 1005 -10.76 -26.69 3.95
C ALA A 1005 -9.80 -25.56 4.37
N ALA A 1006 -9.42 -24.69 3.43
CA ALA A 1006 -8.63 -23.48 3.70
C ALA A 1006 -9.35 -22.51 4.65
N GLY A 1007 -10.68 -22.54 4.69
CA GLY A 1007 -11.56 -21.73 5.53
C GLY A 1007 -11.67 -20.28 5.06
N TRP A 1008 -10.55 -19.62 4.82
CA TRP A 1008 -10.47 -18.20 4.46
C TRP A 1008 -9.83 -18.02 3.09
N ARG A 1009 -10.13 -16.90 2.43
CA ARG A 1009 -9.57 -16.58 1.11
C ARG A 1009 -8.84 -15.25 1.12
N GLU A 1010 -7.72 -15.19 0.42
CA GLU A 1010 -6.95 -13.97 0.21
C GLU A 1010 -7.82 -12.92 -0.48
N TRP A 1011 -7.64 -11.65 -0.11
CA TRP A 1011 -8.23 -10.56 -0.89
C TRP A 1011 -7.44 -10.39 -2.18
N ASP A 1012 -6.12 -10.18 -2.05
CA ASP A 1012 -5.21 -10.01 -3.17
C ASP A 1012 -3.75 -10.22 -2.71
N GLY A 1013 -3.14 -11.35 -3.09
CA GLY A 1013 -1.78 -11.71 -2.66
C GLY A 1013 -1.64 -11.80 -1.14
N ASP A 1014 -0.55 -11.25 -0.61
CA ASP A 1014 -0.27 -11.22 0.83
C ASP A 1014 -0.99 -10.08 1.59
N PHE A 1015 -1.82 -9.29 0.90
CA PHE A 1015 -2.53 -8.15 1.50
C PHE A 1015 -3.32 -8.57 2.75
N ALA A 1016 -3.07 -7.83 3.83
CA ALA A 1016 -3.67 -7.99 5.15
C ALA A 1016 -3.34 -9.31 5.88
N LEU A 1017 -2.70 -10.31 5.25
CA LEU A 1017 -2.58 -11.66 5.83
C LEU A 1017 -1.83 -11.70 7.17
N SER A 1018 -0.94 -10.74 7.39
CA SER A 1018 -0.16 -10.59 8.63
C SER A 1018 -0.79 -9.64 9.67
N THR A 1019 -1.72 -8.77 9.26
CA THR A 1019 -2.30 -7.69 10.08
C THR A 1019 -3.78 -7.92 10.42
N LEU A 1020 -4.46 -8.79 9.65
CA LEU A 1020 -5.81 -9.24 9.93
C LEU A 1020 -5.87 -10.06 11.24
N TYR A 1021 -7.07 -10.19 11.80
CA TYR A 1021 -7.36 -11.08 12.92
C TYR A 1021 -8.57 -11.93 12.56
N TYR A 1022 -8.31 -13.12 12.00
CA TYR A 1022 -9.33 -14.12 11.70
C TYR A 1022 -9.23 -15.26 12.68
N ALA A 1023 -10.33 -15.54 13.38
CA ALA A 1023 -10.29 -16.53 14.45
C ALA A 1023 -11.45 -17.52 14.43
N GLU A 1024 -11.15 -18.74 14.84
CA GLU A 1024 -12.12 -19.83 15.03
C GLU A 1024 -12.05 -20.36 16.48
N PHE A 1025 -13.20 -20.54 17.12
CA PHE A 1025 -13.29 -21.10 18.48
C PHE A 1025 -14.45 -22.10 18.61
N ASN A 1026 -14.12 -23.35 18.94
CA ASN A 1026 -15.10 -24.38 19.31
C ASN A 1026 -16.27 -24.53 18.31
N ASN A 1027 -15.98 -24.43 17.01
CA ASN A 1027 -16.95 -24.62 15.94
C ASN A 1027 -17.22 -26.12 15.71
N SER A 1028 -18.42 -26.46 15.24
CA SER A 1028 -18.86 -27.85 15.02
C SER A 1028 -19.32 -28.09 13.58
N GLY A 1029 -19.52 -29.35 13.20
CA GLY A 1029 -19.92 -29.71 11.83
C GLY A 1029 -18.74 -30.11 10.94
N SER A 1030 -19.01 -30.63 9.76
CA SER A 1030 -17.99 -31.18 8.87
C SER A 1030 -17.05 -30.11 8.26
N GLY A 1031 -17.50 -28.86 8.14
CA GLY A 1031 -16.70 -27.75 7.64
C GLY A 1031 -15.85 -27.05 8.71
N SER A 1032 -15.98 -27.44 9.99
CA SER A 1032 -15.32 -26.74 11.10
C SER A 1032 -13.90 -27.21 11.41
N SER A 1033 -13.41 -28.24 10.71
CA SER A 1033 -12.05 -28.75 10.92
C SER A 1033 -11.02 -27.67 10.58
N THR A 1034 -10.12 -27.38 11.52
CA THR A 1034 -9.07 -26.38 11.35
C THR A 1034 -7.75 -26.94 10.84
N ALA A 1035 -7.66 -28.27 10.62
CA ALA A 1035 -6.41 -28.96 10.33
C ALA A 1035 -5.72 -28.54 9.02
N ASN A 1036 -6.51 -28.07 8.03
CA ASN A 1036 -6.04 -27.67 6.70
C ASN A 1036 -6.35 -26.20 6.39
N ARG A 1037 -6.53 -25.39 7.44
CA ARG A 1037 -6.76 -23.94 7.29
C ARG A 1037 -5.51 -23.28 6.75
N VAL A 1038 -5.70 -22.08 6.20
CA VAL A 1038 -4.61 -21.19 5.80
C VAL A 1038 -3.58 -20.99 6.92
N THR A 1039 -2.31 -20.85 6.55
CA THR A 1039 -1.19 -20.66 7.49
C THR A 1039 -0.83 -19.19 7.69
N TRP A 1040 -1.78 -18.28 7.48
CA TRP A 1040 -1.55 -16.83 7.58
C TRP A 1040 -1.23 -16.42 9.02
N PRO A 1041 -0.29 -15.48 9.25
CA PRO A 1041 0.01 -15.02 10.61
C PRO A 1041 -1.19 -14.43 11.35
N GLY A 1042 -2.11 -13.78 10.64
CA GLY A 1042 -3.34 -13.22 11.20
C GLY A 1042 -4.48 -14.23 11.43
N TYR A 1043 -4.31 -15.51 11.03
CA TYR A 1043 -5.27 -16.57 11.31
C TYR A 1043 -4.96 -17.25 12.65
N HIS A 1044 -6.00 -17.48 13.46
CA HIS A 1044 -5.86 -18.00 14.81
C HIS A 1044 -6.94 -19.04 15.14
N VAL A 1045 -6.52 -20.20 15.67
CA VAL A 1045 -7.40 -21.05 16.47
C VAL A 1045 -7.25 -20.62 17.91
N ILE A 1046 -8.27 -19.95 18.45
CA ILE A 1046 -8.17 -19.26 19.74
C ILE A 1046 -8.75 -20.12 20.88
N ASN A 1047 -8.47 -19.72 22.13
CA ASN A 1047 -9.03 -20.36 23.32
C ASN A 1047 -10.20 -19.54 23.91
N ALA A 1048 -10.81 -20.03 25.00
CA ALA A 1048 -11.96 -19.37 25.63
C ALA A 1048 -11.62 -17.98 26.21
N THR A 1049 -10.40 -17.76 26.71
CA THR A 1049 -9.95 -16.46 27.25
C THR A 1049 -9.88 -15.39 26.18
N ASP A 1050 -9.50 -15.77 24.96
CA ASP A 1050 -9.49 -14.85 23.82
C ASP A 1050 -10.89 -14.68 23.23
N ALA A 1051 -11.63 -15.79 23.07
CA ALA A 1051 -12.96 -15.81 22.48
C ALA A 1051 -13.98 -14.99 23.28
N VAL A 1052 -13.86 -14.97 24.62
CA VAL A 1052 -14.75 -14.19 25.48
C VAL A 1052 -14.74 -12.69 25.15
N ASN A 1053 -13.67 -12.17 24.53
CA ASN A 1053 -13.58 -10.76 24.13
C ASN A 1053 -14.49 -10.39 22.94
N PHE A 1054 -15.01 -11.40 22.22
CA PHE A 1054 -15.86 -11.24 21.05
C PHE A 1054 -17.34 -11.54 21.34
N THR A 1055 -17.71 -11.77 22.61
CA THR A 1055 -19.09 -12.03 23.05
C THR A 1055 -19.90 -10.73 23.15
N VAL A 1056 -21.21 -10.86 23.33
CA VAL A 1056 -22.12 -9.72 23.44
C VAL A 1056 -21.73 -8.79 24.60
N SER A 1057 -21.43 -9.32 25.79
CA SER A 1057 -21.04 -8.51 26.95
C SER A 1057 -19.73 -7.76 26.75
N ASN A 1058 -18.70 -8.41 26.22
CA ASN A 1058 -17.35 -7.82 26.18
C ASN A 1058 -17.05 -7.05 24.90
N PHE A 1059 -17.59 -7.51 23.77
CA PHE A 1059 -17.41 -6.83 22.50
C PHE A 1059 -18.39 -5.66 22.41
N LEU A 1060 -19.69 -5.90 22.49
CA LEU A 1060 -20.70 -4.85 22.26
C LEU A 1060 -21.05 -4.01 23.49
N LEU A 1061 -20.56 -4.38 24.67
CA LEU A 1061 -21.14 -3.91 25.94
C LEU A 1061 -22.67 -4.09 25.95
N GLY A 1062 -23.13 -5.23 25.41
CA GLY A 1062 -24.54 -5.47 25.11
C GLY A 1062 -25.45 -5.42 26.33
N ASP A 1063 -24.91 -5.75 27.51
CA ASP A 1063 -25.65 -5.71 28.78
C ASP A 1063 -26.18 -4.32 29.12
N ASP A 1064 -25.52 -3.26 28.63
CA ASP A 1064 -25.90 -1.88 28.90
C ASP A 1064 -27.03 -1.37 28.00
N TRP A 1065 -27.31 -2.03 26.86
CA TRP A 1065 -28.25 -1.48 25.87
C TRP A 1065 -29.19 -2.50 25.21
N LEU A 1066 -28.83 -3.77 25.07
CA LEU A 1066 -29.72 -4.78 24.48
C LEU A 1066 -30.98 -5.08 25.31
N PRO A 1067 -30.97 -5.07 26.66
CA PRO A 1067 -32.19 -5.33 27.43
C PRO A 1067 -33.35 -4.38 27.08
N GLN A 1068 -33.05 -3.14 26.66
CA GLN A 1068 -34.08 -2.17 26.28
C GLN A 1068 -34.78 -2.53 24.95
N THR A 1069 -34.20 -3.41 24.14
CA THR A 1069 -34.77 -3.89 22.87
C THR A 1069 -35.75 -5.05 23.08
N GLY A 1070 -35.66 -5.74 24.24
CA GLY A 1070 -36.41 -6.95 24.56
C GLY A 1070 -35.99 -8.20 23.80
N VAL A 1071 -34.96 -8.10 22.95
CA VAL A 1071 -34.38 -9.25 22.25
C VAL A 1071 -33.54 -10.06 23.23
N THR A 1072 -33.77 -11.37 23.23
CA THR A 1072 -33.00 -12.30 24.05
C THR A 1072 -31.65 -12.56 23.42
N TYR A 1073 -30.60 -12.59 24.24
CA TYR A 1073 -29.25 -12.89 23.79
C TYR A 1073 -28.51 -13.71 24.84
N THR A 1074 -27.49 -14.43 24.40
CA THR A 1074 -26.48 -15.01 25.28
C THR A 1074 -25.37 -13.99 25.47
N ASP A 1075 -25.11 -13.65 26.73
CA ASP A 1075 -24.17 -12.62 27.16
C ASP A 1075 -22.70 -13.06 26.92
N ASN A 1076 -22.40 -14.33 27.22
CA ASN A 1076 -21.08 -14.94 27.15
C ASN A 1076 -21.00 -16.21 26.27
N LEU A 1077 -19.85 -16.90 26.31
CA LEU A 1077 -19.67 -18.21 25.67
C LEU A 1077 -20.64 -19.25 26.26
N ILE A 1078 -21.15 -20.14 25.40
CA ILE A 1078 -22.15 -21.18 25.73
C ILE A 1078 -21.51 -22.45 26.31
#